data_AF-A0A143XDL8-F1
#
_entry.id   AF-A0A143XDL8-F1
#
_cell.length_a   1.000
_cell.length_b   1.000
_cell.length_c   1.000
_cell.angle_alpha   90.00
_cell.angle_beta   90.00
_cell.angle_gamma   90.00
#
_symmetry.space_group_name_H-M   'P 1'
#
loop_
_entity.id
_entity.type
_entity.pdbx_description
1 polymer ?
#
loop_
_entity_poly.entity_id
_entity_poly.type
_entity_poly.pdbx_seq_one_letter_code
_entity_poly.pdbx_strand_id
1 'polypeptide(L)'
;MNEIRIQELASAAGQMEHFDEFEFIVDVPQAEASMKIRGKELQERVAPKAHTHPIAQVQGLQSALDEKLNRSGGSIQGNFSVEGNAYMRNLRLEEFLDVPEFRYNRVETTVGDKWSAPGAGVVLAVDKDHCRLSLKLEPGEVASLRRDDLCMGIFKSSTVGNFTEPTEDSDDSKGIRTFAGFTTCYFRLVECLDEQTFGEWRYELREGFAYHPIEMMNIVAIGNTTDTSRQASHYTTRTYDRYLVGMNTWTIGVENIAAQFGDLANLAAHGLDMRGYSAYLKNVYLQGYISDVLGDNWFDSRTGDVQLYNRTSGCGISFKGGVLRFGRIDPLRPEEGTDLDALQAELDSACDTLAKINSDEVVSPVEKSFLKERLQDIRSEYEQLLLDADTYLVREYRRVTATAGRIANSQLRIIRKKDAAWDDYVNAYILAVTAIEKYTRSTPEYITIEPDFQDIAAYYEARAIIVKTIRAASEEQGQQSDLEYLRDNFRDVTTEIDGQSGVVLSGFVGVKDENNARVVAGMAGSAISGTVDEKHGKLMLFAGADGIQNAGTAKTRIYEDGHIEMATGVFSGHIRIPFKTLREEGTRYNTATRKYTVDRNMNLQTIGEQYQDYKIWINLPTSNEYIGNVLTLYDTPVRTRSSPDIILAVDDAESGILSSIKQNDFGFDRMQRVKCYAGILQLVAVPGIYAGKCWWLVTYLQMCCFEEYTE
;
A
#
# COMPACT_ATOMS: atom_id res chain seq x y z
N MET A 1 -132.34 -56.29 -22.90
CA MET A 1 -132.23 -54.82 -22.94
C MET A 1 -131.52 -54.48 -24.24
N ASN A 2 -132.08 -53.55 -25.01
CA ASN A 2 -131.86 -53.39 -26.46
C ASN A 2 -130.39 -53.37 -26.88
N GLU A 3 -129.98 -54.24 -27.82
CA GLU A 3 -128.67 -54.18 -28.48
C GLU A 3 -128.54 -52.85 -29.24
N ILE A 4 -127.63 -51.98 -28.80
CA ILE A 4 -127.23 -50.80 -29.58
C ILE A 4 -126.08 -51.23 -30.51
N ARG A 5 -126.37 -51.44 -31.79
CA ARG A 5 -125.34 -51.65 -32.83
C ARG A 5 -125.06 -50.34 -33.54
N ILE A 6 -123.88 -49.76 -33.32
CA ILE A 6 -123.41 -48.56 -34.01
C ILE A 6 -122.78 -49.02 -35.34
N GLN A 7 -123.46 -48.77 -36.47
CA GLN A 7 -122.95 -49.13 -37.80
C GLN A 7 -122.03 -48.06 -38.43
N GLU A 8 -122.10 -46.80 -38.00
CA GLU A 8 -121.20 -45.73 -38.45
C GLU A 8 -120.83 -44.76 -37.31
N LEU A 9 -119.54 -44.41 -37.20
CA LEU A 9 -118.97 -43.62 -36.10
C LEU A 9 -119.64 -42.25 -35.90
N ALA A 10 -120.21 -41.65 -36.96
CA ALA A 10 -120.85 -40.34 -36.89
C ALA A 10 -122.14 -40.34 -36.04
N SER A 11 -122.80 -41.50 -35.89
CA SER A 11 -124.02 -41.64 -35.09
C SER A 11 -123.78 -41.75 -33.57
N ALA A 12 -122.52 -41.84 -33.13
CA ALA A 12 -122.13 -42.15 -31.75
C ALA A 12 -121.81 -40.92 -30.87
N ALA A 13 -121.88 -39.70 -31.42
CA ALA A 13 -121.43 -38.49 -30.72
C ALA A 13 -122.20 -38.20 -29.40
N GLY A 14 -123.44 -38.67 -29.27
CA GLY A 14 -124.27 -38.50 -28.07
C GLY A 14 -124.23 -39.68 -27.08
N GLN A 15 -123.44 -40.73 -27.32
CA GLN A 15 -123.44 -41.95 -26.52
C GLN A 15 -122.12 -42.23 -25.80
N MET A 16 -121.13 -41.32 -25.87
CA MET A 16 -119.83 -41.49 -25.19
C MET A 16 -119.93 -41.61 -23.66
N GLU A 17 -121.03 -41.18 -23.03
CA GLU A 17 -121.23 -41.35 -21.58
C GLU A 17 -121.32 -42.82 -21.14
N HIS A 18 -121.59 -43.74 -22.07
CA HIS A 18 -121.63 -45.18 -21.85
C HIS A 18 -120.42 -45.92 -22.45
N PHE A 19 -119.31 -45.22 -22.69
CA PHE A 19 -118.11 -45.80 -23.31
C PHE A 19 -117.62 -47.09 -22.62
N ASP A 20 -117.72 -47.16 -21.30
CA ASP A 20 -117.33 -48.34 -20.50
C ASP A 20 -118.15 -49.60 -20.80
N GLU A 21 -119.36 -49.42 -21.29
CA GLU A 21 -120.29 -50.49 -21.67
C GLU A 21 -120.15 -50.90 -23.14
N PHE A 22 -119.36 -50.17 -23.94
CA PHE A 22 -119.15 -50.51 -25.33
C PHE A 22 -118.33 -51.78 -25.47
N GLU A 23 -118.82 -52.69 -26.32
CA GLU A 23 -118.09 -53.90 -26.72
C GLU A 23 -117.52 -53.66 -28.12
N PHE A 24 -116.21 -53.48 -28.21
CA PHE A 24 -115.51 -53.31 -29.47
C PHE A 24 -115.22 -54.70 -30.03
N ILE A 25 -115.82 -54.99 -31.17
CA ILE A 25 -115.61 -56.23 -31.92
C ILE A 25 -114.73 -55.89 -33.11
N VAL A 26 -113.51 -56.43 -33.12
CA VAL A 26 -112.63 -56.36 -34.28
C VAL A 26 -112.64 -57.72 -34.94
N ASP A 27 -113.18 -57.78 -36.15
CA ASP A 27 -113.08 -58.97 -36.99
C ASP A 27 -111.66 -59.08 -37.53
N VAL A 28 -111.00 -60.20 -37.25
CA VAL A 28 -109.67 -60.49 -37.80
C VAL A 28 -109.88 -61.22 -39.13
N PRO A 29 -109.60 -60.60 -40.30
CA PRO A 29 -110.05 -61.11 -41.60
C PRO A 29 -109.50 -62.49 -42.00
N GLN A 30 -108.51 -63.01 -41.27
CA GLN A 30 -107.78 -64.23 -41.63
C GLN A 30 -108.03 -65.43 -40.70
N ALA A 31 -108.85 -65.28 -39.64
CA ALA A 31 -108.94 -66.30 -38.58
C ALA A 31 -110.35 -66.81 -38.24
N GLU A 32 -111.42 -66.38 -38.94
CA GLU A 32 -112.83 -66.63 -38.54
C GLU A 32 -113.04 -66.45 -37.01
N ALA A 33 -112.38 -65.46 -36.41
CA ALA A 33 -112.44 -65.18 -34.99
C ALA A 33 -112.53 -63.67 -34.77
N SER A 34 -113.45 -63.26 -33.89
CA SER A 34 -113.65 -61.87 -33.50
C SER A 34 -113.16 -61.65 -32.07
N MET A 35 -112.33 -60.62 -31.87
CA MET A 35 -111.82 -60.27 -30.55
C MET A 35 -112.72 -59.20 -29.94
N LYS A 36 -113.21 -59.47 -28.72
CA LYS A 36 -114.09 -58.57 -27.97
C LYS A 36 -113.33 -57.93 -26.82
N ILE A 37 -113.26 -56.60 -26.78
CA ILE A 37 -112.73 -55.82 -25.65
C ILE A 37 -113.80 -54.84 -25.17
N ARG A 38 -113.96 -54.69 -23.85
CA ARG A 38 -114.87 -53.71 -23.26
C ARG A 38 -114.18 -52.34 -23.16
N GLY A 39 -114.93 -51.27 -23.37
CA GLY A 39 -114.40 -49.90 -23.30
C GLY A 39 -113.72 -49.56 -21.97
N LYS A 40 -114.22 -50.11 -20.86
CA LYS A 40 -113.61 -49.94 -19.53
C LYS A 40 -112.18 -50.49 -19.45
N GLU A 41 -111.92 -51.65 -20.06
CA GLU A 41 -110.60 -52.29 -20.08
C GLU A 41 -109.62 -51.54 -21.01
N LEU A 42 -110.16 -50.86 -22.03
CA LEU A 42 -109.40 -50.00 -22.92
C LEU A 42 -109.00 -48.68 -22.22
N GLN A 43 -109.88 -48.11 -21.38
CA GLN A 43 -109.61 -46.87 -20.65
C GLN A 43 -108.57 -47.04 -19.53
N GLU A 44 -108.62 -48.15 -18.79
CA GLU A 44 -107.67 -48.44 -17.71
C GLU A 44 -106.24 -48.74 -18.20
N ARG A 45 -106.08 -49.21 -19.45
CA ARG A 45 -104.76 -49.54 -20.04
C ARG A 45 -104.06 -48.38 -20.74
N VAL A 46 -104.76 -47.28 -21.04
CA VAL A 46 -104.25 -46.23 -21.94
C VAL A 46 -104.17 -44.85 -21.27
N ALA A 47 -104.57 -44.69 -20.01
CA ALA A 47 -104.46 -43.42 -19.29
C ALA A 47 -102.99 -43.11 -18.84
N PRO A 48 -102.34 -42.04 -19.33
CA PRO A 48 -100.98 -41.70 -18.94
C PRO A 48 -100.95 -40.99 -17.59
N LYS A 49 -100.38 -41.63 -16.56
CA LYS A 49 -100.05 -40.97 -15.28
C LYS A 49 -98.66 -40.34 -15.35
N ALA A 50 -98.57 -39.04 -15.12
CA ALA A 50 -97.31 -38.37 -14.85
C ALA A 50 -96.72 -38.91 -13.54
N HIS A 51 -95.52 -39.46 -13.61
CA HIS A 51 -94.75 -39.92 -12.47
C HIS A 51 -93.29 -39.57 -12.70
N THR A 52 -92.60 -39.17 -11.64
CA THR A 52 -91.18 -38.86 -11.64
C THR A 52 -90.39 -40.06 -11.12
N HIS A 53 -89.46 -40.55 -11.93
CA HIS A 53 -88.48 -41.55 -11.50
C HIS A 53 -87.21 -40.83 -11.04
N PRO A 54 -86.64 -41.18 -9.88
CA PRO A 54 -85.24 -40.86 -9.60
C PRO A 54 -84.38 -41.43 -10.74
N ILE A 55 -83.38 -40.68 -11.23
CA ILE A 55 -82.53 -41.08 -12.38
C ILE A 55 -82.00 -42.52 -12.27
N ALA A 56 -81.71 -42.98 -11.06
CA ALA A 56 -81.24 -44.34 -10.78
C ALA A 56 -82.22 -45.48 -11.15
N GLN A 57 -83.51 -45.17 -11.31
CA GLN A 57 -84.57 -46.15 -11.58
C GLN A 57 -85.05 -46.16 -13.04
N VAL A 58 -84.49 -45.29 -13.89
CA VAL A 58 -84.76 -45.33 -15.35
C VAL A 58 -83.73 -46.24 -16.01
N GLN A 59 -84.10 -47.52 -16.16
CA GLN A 59 -83.22 -48.55 -16.72
C GLN A 59 -82.90 -48.21 -18.19
N GLY A 60 -81.61 -48.03 -18.50
CA GLY A 60 -81.12 -47.65 -19.84
C GLY A 60 -80.88 -46.15 -20.05
N LEU A 61 -81.26 -45.26 -19.12
CA LEU A 61 -81.02 -43.82 -19.27
C LEU A 61 -79.54 -43.45 -19.15
N GLN A 62 -78.81 -44.09 -18.23
CA GLN A 62 -77.35 -43.93 -18.13
C GLN A 62 -76.68 -44.43 -19.42
N SER A 63 -77.15 -45.54 -20.00
CA SER A 63 -76.64 -46.05 -21.27
C SER A 63 -76.96 -45.11 -22.45
N ALA A 64 -78.17 -44.57 -22.54
CA ALA A 64 -78.54 -43.61 -23.59
C ALA A 64 -77.83 -42.25 -23.43
N LEU A 65 -77.56 -41.82 -22.19
CA LEU A 65 -76.76 -40.63 -21.90
C LEU A 65 -75.28 -40.87 -22.17
N ASP A 66 -74.73 -42.04 -21.84
CA ASP A 66 -73.34 -42.39 -22.17
C ASP A 66 -73.15 -42.65 -23.67
N GLU A 67 -74.21 -43.04 -24.40
CA GLU A 67 -74.20 -43.13 -25.87
C GLU A 67 -74.22 -41.74 -26.54
N LYS A 68 -74.86 -40.75 -25.90
CA LYS A 68 -74.84 -39.34 -26.37
C LYS A 68 -73.66 -38.53 -25.82
N LEU A 69 -73.12 -38.89 -24.67
CA LEU A 69 -71.97 -38.27 -24.05
C LEU A 69 -70.71 -38.96 -24.58
N ASN A 70 -70.27 -38.53 -25.75
CA ASN A 70 -69.02 -38.99 -26.33
C ASN A 70 -67.83 -38.50 -25.48
N ARG A 71 -67.36 -39.35 -24.55
CA ARG A 71 -66.18 -39.08 -23.69
C ARG A 71 -64.84 -39.27 -24.41
N SER A 72 -64.86 -39.75 -25.66
CA SER A 72 -63.68 -39.84 -26.51
C SER A 72 -63.30 -38.52 -27.19
N GLY A 73 -64.11 -37.46 -27.00
CA GLY A 73 -63.94 -36.17 -27.68
C GLY A 73 -64.60 -36.14 -29.05
N GLY A 74 -64.96 -34.93 -29.50
CA GLY A 74 -65.60 -34.70 -30.79
C GLY A 74 -65.43 -33.25 -31.27
N SER A 75 -65.58 -33.03 -32.57
CA SER A 75 -65.47 -31.70 -33.20
C SER A 75 -66.78 -30.91 -33.05
N ILE A 76 -66.68 -29.64 -32.64
CA ILE A 76 -67.78 -28.66 -32.70
C ILE A 76 -67.62 -27.89 -34.01
N GLN A 77 -68.67 -27.78 -34.83
CA GLN A 77 -68.69 -26.97 -36.05
C GLN A 77 -69.68 -25.80 -35.90
N GLY A 78 -69.25 -24.57 -36.20
CA GLY A 78 -70.04 -23.33 -36.08
C GLY A 78 -69.51 -22.34 -35.05
N ASN A 79 -70.27 -21.26 -34.78
CA ASN A 79 -69.88 -20.23 -33.83
C ASN A 79 -69.94 -20.75 -32.39
N PHE A 80 -68.81 -20.67 -31.69
CA PHE A 80 -68.73 -21.00 -30.27
C PHE A 80 -68.72 -19.71 -29.44
N SER A 81 -69.74 -19.52 -28.60
CA SER A 81 -69.84 -18.39 -27.67
C SER A 81 -70.01 -18.89 -26.25
N VAL A 82 -69.23 -18.34 -25.31
CA VAL A 82 -69.26 -18.69 -23.89
C VAL A 82 -69.35 -17.40 -23.08
N GLU A 83 -70.36 -17.28 -22.22
CA GLU A 83 -70.54 -16.13 -21.32
C GLU A 83 -69.64 -16.21 -20.06
N GLY A 84 -68.48 -16.89 -20.15
CA GLY A 84 -67.59 -17.22 -19.03
C GLY A 84 -66.19 -17.69 -19.49
N ASN A 85 -65.37 -18.20 -18.56
CA ASN A 85 -63.98 -18.60 -18.85
C ASN A 85 -63.91 -19.95 -19.59
N ALA A 86 -63.11 -20.02 -20.64
CA ALA A 86 -62.79 -21.27 -21.34
C ALA A 86 -61.36 -21.74 -21.01
N TYR A 87 -61.20 -23.02 -20.65
CA TYR A 87 -59.89 -23.66 -20.48
C TYR A 87 -59.67 -24.66 -21.60
N MET A 88 -58.76 -24.33 -22.52
CA MET A 88 -58.45 -25.15 -23.68
C MET A 88 -57.00 -25.63 -23.58
N ARG A 89 -56.77 -26.95 -23.64
CA ARG A 89 -55.41 -27.50 -23.60
C ARG A 89 -54.64 -27.25 -24.91
N ASN A 90 -55.34 -27.32 -26.04
CA ASN A 90 -54.81 -27.00 -27.36
C ASN A 90 -55.89 -26.24 -28.13
N LEU A 91 -55.52 -25.10 -28.73
CA LEU A 91 -56.36 -24.32 -29.63
C LEU A 91 -55.66 -24.29 -30.99
N ARG A 92 -56.33 -24.79 -32.03
CA ARG A 92 -55.82 -24.80 -33.41
C ARG A 92 -56.81 -24.00 -34.26
N LEU A 93 -56.30 -23.00 -34.96
CA LEU A 93 -57.08 -22.06 -35.76
C LEU A 93 -56.63 -22.20 -37.21
N GLU A 94 -57.57 -22.20 -38.14
CA GLU A 94 -57.26 -22.37 -39.55
C GLU A 94 -56.85 -21.06 -40.22
N GLU A 95 -57.36 -19.91 -39.74
CA GLU A 95 -57.11 -18.61 -40.38
C GLU A 95 -56.48 -17.59 -39.42
N PHE A 96 -57.23 -16.99 -38.48
CA PHE A 96 -56.67 -15.98 -37.57
C PHE A 96 -57.37 -15.94 -36.20
N LEU A 97 -56.67 -15.39 -35.21
CA LEU A 97 -57.19 -15.08 -33.87
C LEU A 97 -57.15 -13.57 -33.65
N ASP A 98 -58.29 -12.92 -33.50
CA ASP A 98 -58.36 -11.49 -33.18
C ASP A 98 -58.64 -11.30 -31.68
N VAL A 99 -57.73 -10.66 -30.96
CA VAL A 99 -57.81 -10.44 -29.51
C VAL A 99 -57.39 -9.02 -29.14
N PRO A 100 -58.03 -8.40 -28.12
CA PRO A 100 -57.71 -7.02 -27.72
C PRO A 100 -56.27 -6.79 -27.25
N GLU A 101 -55.65 -7.74 -26.53
CA GLU A 101 -54.24 -7.70 -26.06
C GLU A 101 -53.80 -9.07 -25.49
N PHE A 102 -52.61 -9.60 -25.86
CA PHE A 102 -51.98 -10.72 -25.13
C PHE A 102 -51.34 -10.21 -23.84
N ARG A 103 -51.60 -10.79 -22.67
CA ARG A 103 -50.92 -10.37 -21.43
C ARG A 103 -49.54 -11.01 -21.27
N TYR A 104 -48.57 -10.19 -21.66
CA TYR A 104 -47.11 -10.24 -21.61
C TYR A 104 -46.50 -10.68 -20.26
N ASN A 105 -45.57 -11.65 -20.28
CA ASN A 105 -44.60 -11.82 -19.20
C ASN A 105 -43.81 -10.51 -19.04
N ARG A 106 -43.80 -9.94 -17.83
CA ARG A 106 -43.03 -8.72 -17.53
C ARG A 106 -41.53 -8.98 -17.31
N VAL A 107 -41.14 -10.26 -17.27
CA VAL A 107 -39.75 -10.72 -17.13
C VAL A 107 -39.54 -11.85 -18.13
N GLU A 108 -38.61 -11.69 -19.07
CA GLU A 108 -38.08 -12.79 -19.89
C GLU A 108 -37.12 -13.57 -18.99
N THR A 109 -37.42 -14.84 -18.70
CA THR A 109 -36.52 -15.72 -17.92
C THR A 109 -35.82 -16.67 -18.87
N THR A 110 -34.50 -16.52 -19.01
CA THR A 110 -33.66 -17.43 -19.79
C THR A 110 -32.90 -18.35 -18.84
N VAL A 111 -33.16 -19.65 -18.92
CA VAL A 111 -32.34 -20.69 -18.29
C VAL A 111 -31.43 -21.25 -19.38
N GLY A 112 -30.14 -20.91 -19.32
CA GLY A 112 -29.16 -21.22 -20.36
C GLY A 112 -28.61 -19.98 -21.05
N ASP A 113 -28.35 -20.07 -22.34
CA ASP A 113 -27.70 -19.01 -23.12
C ASP A 113 -28.65 -18.31 -24.08
N LYS A 114 -28.42 -17.02 -24.28
CA LYS A 114 -29.06 -16.22 -25.33
C LYS A 114 -28.02 -15.84 -26.37
N TRP A 115 -28.27 -16.15 -27.64
CA TRP A 115 -27.33 -15.90 -28.74
C TRP A 115 -27.86 -14.84 -29.71
N SER A 116 -26.95 -14.02 -30.22
CA SER A 116 -27.12 -13.13 -31.35
C SER A 116 -26.02 -13.43 -32.36
N ALA A 117 -26.41 -13.89 -33.55
CA ALA A 117 -25.48 -14.44 -34.52
C ALA A 117 -25.99 -14.20 -35.95
N PRO A 118 -25.13 -14.35 -36.98
CA PRO A 118 -25.48 -14.06 -38.37
C PRO A 118 -26.44 -15.08 -39.01
N GLY A 119 -26.68 -16.20 -38.33
CA GLY A 119 -27.61 -17.24 -38.75
C GLY A 119 -28.24 -17.95 -37.55
N ALA A 120 -29.54 -18.24 -37.65
CA ALA A 120 -30.29 -19.04 -36.69
C ALA A 120 -31.51 -19.67 -37.39
N GLY A 121 -32.08 -20.71 -36.78
CA GLY A 121 -33.29 -21.35 -37.29
C GLY A 121 -33.86 -22.42 -36.35
N VAL A 122 -35.05 -22.91 -36.70
CA VAL A 122 -35.67 -24.07 -36.04
C VAL A 122 -35.63 -25.22 -37.02
N VAL A 123 -35.16 -26.38 -36.58
CA VAL A 123 -35.10 -27.58 -37.41
C VAL A 123 -36.51 -28.15 -37.60
N LEU A 124 -36.93 -28.38 -38.85
CA LEU A 124 -38.21 -29.00 -39.20
C LEU A 124 -38.08 -30.52 -39.29
N ALA A 125 -37.10 -31.01 -40.05
CA ALA A 125 -36.85 -32.44 -40.24
C ALA A 125 -35.33 -32.73 -40.32
N VAL A 126 -34.92 -33.94 -39.93
CA VAL A 126 -33.52 -34.39 -40.03
C VAL A 126 -33.46 -35.82 -40.58
N ASP A 127 -32.70 -35.99 -41.66
CA ASP A 127 -32.26 -37.27 -42.18
C ASP A 127 -30.84 -37.54 -41.67
N LYS A 128 -30.73 -38.41 -40.66
CA LYS A 128 -29.46 -38.71 -39.98
C LYS A 128 -28.53 -39.56 -40.83
N ASP A 129 -29.08 -40.43 -41.68
CA ASP A 129 -28.29 -41.36 -42.51
C ASP A 129 -27.56 -40.62 -43.63
N HIS A 130 -28.16 -39.54 -44.15
CA HIS A 130 -27.59 -38.72 -45.20
C HIS A 130 -27.05 -37.35 -44.72
N CYS A 131 -27.10 -37.09 -43.40
CA CYS A 131 -26.76 -35.83 -42.77
C CYS A 131 -27.43 -34.62 -43.45
N ARG A 132 -28.75 -34.67 -43.60
CA ARG A 132 -29.56 -33.57 -44.15
C ARG A 132 -30.50 -33.02 -43.10
N LEU A 133 -30.74 -31.72 -43.14
CA LEU A 133 -31.73 -31.05 -42.32
C LEU A 133 -32.55 -30.08 -43.16
N SER A 134 -33.81 -29.89 -42.77
CA SER A 134 -34.66 -28.81 -43.27
C SER A 134 -35.05 -27.88 -42.14
N LEU A 135 -35.26 -26.61 -42.46
CA LEU A 135 -35.63 -25.56 -41.52
C LEU A 135 -37.14 -25.32 -41.58
N LYS A 136 -37.71 -24.96 -40.43
CA LYS A 136 -39.08 -24.48 -40.36
C LYS A 136 -39.08 -23.03 -40.84
N LEU A 137 -39.71 -22.79 -41.97
CA LEU A 137 -39.87 -21.47 -42.59
C LEU A 137 -41.36 -21.17 -42.77
N GLU A 138 -41.72 -19.90 -42.61
CA GLU A 138 -43.04 -19.40 -42.98
C GLU A 138 -43.10 -19.12 -44.50
N PRO A 139 -44.31 -19.06 -45.10
CA PRO A 139 -44.45 -18.81 -46.53
C PRO A 139 -43.75 -17.50 -46.97
N GLY A 140 -42.78 -17.61 -47.88
CA GLY A 140 -41.99 -16.48 -48.41
C GLY A 140 -40.77 -16.08 -47.57
N GLU A 141 -40.50 -16.78 -46.46
CA GLU A 141 -39.32 -16.57 -45.63
C GLU A 141 -38.05 -17.14 -46.29
N VAL A 142 -36.93 -16.44 -46.12
CA VAL A 142 -35.60 -16.89 -46.55
C VAL A 142 -34.75 -17.07 -45.30
N ALA A 143 -34.20 -18.26 -45.10
CA ALA A 143 -33.40 -18.58 -43.93
C ALA A 143 -32.11 -17.73 -43.87
N SER A 144 -31.63 -17.49 -42.65
CA SER A 144 -30.41 -16.70 -42.40
C SER A 144 -29.12 -17.51 -42.44
N LEU A 145 -29.21 -18.84 -42.42
CA LEU A 145 -28.06 -19.76 -42.45
C LEU A 145 -27.41 -19.82 -43.83
N ARG A 146 -26.09 -19.97 -43.87
CA ARG A 146 -25.28 -20.01 -45.09
C ARG A 146 -24.31 -21.17 -45.06
N ARG A 147 -23.76 -21.47 -46.24
CA ARG A 147 -22.72 -22.49 -46.41
C ARG A 147 -21.55 -22.16 -45.48
N ASP A 148 -20.96 -23.20 -44.90
CA ASP A 148 -19.81 -23.14 -44.01
C ASP A 148 -20.07 -22.50 -42.64
N ASP A 149 -21.33 -22.25 -42.30
CA ASP A 149 -21.72 -21.87 -40.94
C ASP A 149 -21.41 -23.01 -39.96
N LEU A 150 -20.76 -22.64 -38.84
CA LEU A 150 -20.51 -23.50 -37.69
C LEU A 150 -21.73 -23.43 -36.79
N CYS A 151 -22.56 -24.48 -36.78
CA CYS A 151 -23.82 -24.51 -36.06
C CYS A 151 -23.72 -25.26 -34.73
N MET A 152 -24.51 -24.80 -33.76
CA MET A 152 -24.70 -25.43 -32.47
C MET A 152 -26.19 -25.48 -32.13
N GLY A 153 -26.61 -26.56 -31.46
CA GLY A 153 -27.94 -26.69 -30.87
C GLY A 153 -27.90 -27.47 -29.57
N ILE A 154 -28.73 -27.07 -28.60
CA ILE A 154 -28.84 -27.70 -27.28
C ILE A 154 -30.26 -28.19 -27.12
N PHE A 155 -30.43 -29.48 -26.85
CA PHE A 155 -31.73 -30.13 -26.88
C PHE A 155 -31.82 -31.26 -25.87
N LYS A 156 -33.05 -31.64 -25.54
CA LYS A 156 -33.30 -32.80 -24.69
C LYS A 156 -33.38 -34.04 -25.57
N SER A 157 -32.42 -34.95 -25.46
CA SER A 157 -32.48 -36.24 -26.16
C SER A 157 -33.43 -37.20 -25.43
N SER A 158 -34.32 -37.87 -26.18
CA SER A 158 -35.15 -38.98 -25.69
C SER A 158 -34.42 -40.34 -25.80
N THR A 159 -33.29 -40.39 -26.50
CA THR A 159 -32.49 -41.59 -26.74
C THR A 159 -31.15 -41.39 -26.06
N VAL A 160 -31.07 -41.72 -24.78
CA VAL A 160 -29.79 -41.68 -24.04
C VAL A 160 -29.00 -42.91 -24.49
N GLY A 161 -28.12 -42.73 -25.49
CA GLY A 161 -27.11 -43.73 -25.81
C GLY A 161 -26.15 -43.94 -24.63
N ASN A 162 -25.20 -44.87 -24.74
CA ASN A 162 -24.25 -45.30 -23.69
C ASN A 162 -23.29 -44.21 -23.12
N PHE A 163 -23.64 -42.94 -23.16
CA PHE A 163 -22.91 -41.84 -22.51
C PHE A 163 -23.81 -41.20 -21.45
N THR A 164 -23.25 -40.99 -20.27
CA THR A 164 -23.90 -40.27 -19.17
C THR A 164 -24.20 -38.84 -19.62
N GLU A 165 -25.49 -38.46 -19.64
CA GLU A 165 -25.89 -37.06 -19.74
C GLU A 165 -25.14 -36.23 -18.70
N PRO A 166 -24.72 -35.00 -19.02
CA PRO A 166 -24.14 -34.10 -18.05
C PRO A 166 -25.08 -33.99 -16.84
N THR A 167 -24.56 -34.20 -15.64
CA THR A 167 -25.31 -34.01 -14.39
C THR A 167 -25.17 -32.60 -13.83
N GLU A 168 -24.26 -31.81 -14.40
CA GLU A 168 -23.94 -30.44 -14.01
C GLU A 168 -23.74 -29.57 -15.26
N ASP A 169 -24.00 -28.27 -15.11
CA ASP A 169 -23.70 -27.29 -16.16
C ASP A 169 -22.19 -27.05 -16.22
N SER A 170 -21.61 -26.98 -17.43
CA SER A 170 -20.20 -26.66 -17.62
C SER A 170 -19.96 -25.76 -18.83
N ASP A 171 -18.92 -24.92 -18.72
CA ASP A 171 -18.43 -24.03 -19.75
C ASP A 171 -16.90 -24.06 -19.72
N ASP A 172 -16.27 -24.57 -20.78
CA ASP A 172 -14.82 -24.64 -20.89
C ASP A 172 -14.18 -23.30 -21.31
N SER A 173 -15.02 -22.27 -21.53
CA SER A 173 -14.66 -20.97 -22.07
C SER A 173 -14.12 -20.97 -23.51
N LYS A 174 -13.98 -22.14 -24.13
CA LYS A 174 -13.39 -22.39 -25.46
C LYS A 174 -14.42 -22.86 -26.49
N GLY A 175 -15.70 -22.82 -26.14
CA GLY A 175 -16.83 -23.07 -27.05
C GLY A 175 -17.53 -24.41 -26.82
N ILE A 176 -17.09 -25.21 -25.85
CA ILE A 176 -17.79 -26.43 -25.44
C ILE A 176 -18.62 -26.14 -24.20
N ARG A 177 -19.93 -26.36 -24.30
CA ARG A 177 -20.88 -26.11 -23.22
C ARG A 177 -21.84 -27.26 -23.03
N THR A 178 -22.08 -27.58 -21.76
CA THR A 178 -23.01 -28.63 -21.35
C THR A 178 -23.99 -28.08 -20.33
N PHE A 179 -25.23 -28.57 -20.37
CA PHE A 179 -26.26 -28.24 -19.39
C PHE A 179 -26.81 -29.54 -18.81
N ALA A 180 -27.12 -29.54 -17.52
CA ALA A 180 -27.56 -30.74 -16.82
C ALA A 180 -28.84 -31.31 -17.45
N GLY A 181 -28.77 -32.56 -17.94
CA GLY A 181 -29.89 -33.25 -18.61
C GLY A 181 -30.21 -32.80 -20.04
N PHE A 182 -29.30 -32.07 -20.70
CA PHE A 182 -29.38 -31.70 -22.11
C PHE A 182 -28.16 -32.16 -22.89
N THR A 183 -28.38 -32.45 -24.17
CA THR A 183 -27.38 -32.83 -25.15
C THR A 183 -27.04 -31.63 -26.04
N THR A 184 -25.75 -31.40 -26.30
CA THR A 184 -25.28 -30.38 -27.26
C THR A 184 -24.79 -31.05 -28.53
N CYS A 185 -25.23 -30.56 -29.69
CA CYS A 185 -24.69 -30.95 -31.00
C CYS A 185 -23.91 -29.79 -31.63
N TYR A 186 -22.87 -30.14 -32.38
CA TYR A 186 -22.06 -29.21 -33.16
C TYR A 186 -21.90 -29.76 -34.57
N PHE A 187 -22.24 -28.97 -35.58
CA PHE A 187 -22.19 -29.39 -36.98
C PHE A 187 -21.97 -28.21 -37.92
N ARG A 188 -21.31 -28.44 -39.05
CA ARG A 188 -21.06 -27.43 -40.08
C ARG A 188 -21.98 -27.66 -41.27
N LEU A 189 -22.57 -26.60 -41.81
CA LEU A 189 -23.35 -26.68 -43.06
C LEU A 189 -22.41 -26.74 -44.26
N VAL A 190 -22.50 -27.76 -45.10
CA VAL A 190 -21.51 -28.01 -46.17
C VAL A 190 -22.05 -27.80 -47.58
N GLU A 191 -23.35 -28.00 -47.79
CA GLU A 191 -24.01 -27.91 -49.09
C GLU A 191 -25.44 -27.38 -48.91
N CYS A 192 -25.81 -26.34 -49.67
CA CYS A 192 -27.18 -25.84 -49.74
C CYS A 192 -27.97 -26.69 -50.72
N LEU A 193 -29.06 -27.31 -50.27
CA LEU A 193 -29.92 -28.16 -51.11
C LEU A 193 -31.11 -27.37 -51.70
N ASP A 194 -31.48 -26.26 -51.06
CA ASP A 194 -32.46 -25.30 -51.57
C ASP A 194 -31.86 -23.88 -51.63
N GLU A 195 -31.42 -23.47 -52.82
CA GLU A 195 -30.83 -22.15 -53.04
C GLU A 195 -31.86 -21.00 -53.10
N GLN A 196 -33.17 -21.29 -53.16
CA GLN A 196 -34.20 -20.24 -53.21
C GLN A 196 -34.50 -19.70 -51.81
N THR A 197 -34.71 -20.60 -50.84
CA THR A 197 -35.07 -20.21 -49.47
C THR A 197 -33.96 -20.44 -48.45
N PHE A 198 -32.89 -21.15 -48.81
CA PHE A 198 -31.86 -21.64 -47.88
C PHE A 198 -32.45 -22.51 -46.76
N GLY A 199 -33.59 -23.17 -47.02
CA GLY A 199 -34.32 -23.98 -46.06
C GLY A 199 -33.78 -25.41 -45.90
N GLU A 200 -33.00 -25.93 -46.85
CA GLU A 200 -32.50 -27.31 -46.82
C GLU A 200 -30.98 -27.38 -46.96
N TRP A 201 -30.34 -28.18 -46.11
CA TRP A 201 -28.88 -28.27 -46.02
C TRP A 201 -28.38 -29.69 -45.81
N ARG A 202 -27.20 -29.98 -46.37
CA ARG A 202 -26.33 -31.05 -45.89
C ARG A 202 -25.39 -30.51 -44.83
N TYR A 203 -25.12 -31.31 -43.79
CA TYR A 203 -24.19 -30.97 -42.73
C TYR A 203 -23.15 -32.06 -42.46
N GLU A 204 -22.11 -31.69 -41.71
CA GLU A 204 -21.11 -32.59 -41.15
C GLU A 204 -20.98 -32.36 -39.65
N LEU A 205 -20.92 -33.42 -38.86
CA LEU A 205 -20.73 -33.32 -37.41
C LEU A 205 -19.30 -32.86 -37.07
N ARG A 206 -19.16 -32.10 -35.98
CA ARG A 206 -17.85 -31.79 -35.41
C ARG A 206 -17.20 -33.08 -34.90
N GLU A 207 -15.90 -33.24 -35.18
CA GLU A 207 -15.11 -34.35 -34.64
C GLU A 207 -15.21 -34.42 -33.11
N GLY A 208 -15.44 -35.63 -32.58
CA GLY A 208 -15.66 -35.86 -31.14
C GLY A 208 -17.10 -35.65 -30.66
N PHE A 209 -18.01 -35.16 -31.51
CA PHE A 209 -19.42 -34.95 -31.17
C PHE A 209 -20.34 -35.76 -32.10
N ALA A 210 -20.89 -36.86 -31.59
CA ALA A 210 -21.64 -37.84 -32.39
C ALA A 210 -23.16 -37.55 -32.52
N TYR A 211 -23.66 -36.51 -31.85
CA TYR A 211 -25.10 -36.23 -31.83
C TYR A 211 -25.53 -35.37 -33.02
N HIS A 212 -26.49 -35.90 -33.78
CA HIS A 212 -27.13 -35.18 -34.87
C HIS A 212 -28.12 -34.13 -34.34
N PRO A 213 -28.39 -33.06 -35.13
CA PRO A 213 -29.55 -32.21 -34.87
C PRO A 213 -30.84 -33.02 -34.83
N ILE A 214 -31.86 -32.51 -34.13
CA ILE A 214 -33.18 -33.13 -34.04
C ILE A 214 -34.29 -32.17 -34.45
N GLU A 215 -35.45 -32.72 -34.76
CA GLU A 215 -36.66 -31.95 -35.06
C GLU A 215 -37.03 -30.99 -33.92
N MET A 216 -37.51 -29.80 -34.29
CA MET A 216 -37.91 -28.71 -33.40
C MET A 216 -36.79 -28.10 -32.54
N MET A 217 -35.53 -28.47 -32.79
CA MET A 217 -34.38 -27.86 -32.13
C MET A 217 -34.07 -26.46 -32.67
N ASN A 218 -33.77 -25.53 -31.78
CA ASN A 218 -33.18 -24.23 -32.15
C ASN A 218 -31.70 -24.41 -32.46
N ILE A 219 -31.25 -23.83 -33.58
CA ILE A 219 -29.85 -23.82 -33.99
C ILE A 219 -29.36 -22.40 -34.20
N VAL A 220 -28.07 -22.20 -33.94
CA VAL A 220 -27.38 -20.93 -34.12
C VAL A 220 -26.06 -21.15 -34.85
N ALA A 221 -25.74 -20.28 -35.81
CA ALA A 221 -24.42 -20.21 -36.45
C ALA A 221 -23.48 -19.36 -35.60
N ILE A 222 -22.61 -20.01 -34.82
CA ILE A 222 -21.68 -19.33 -33.91
C ILE A 222 -20.49 -18.68 -34.64
N GLY A 223 -20.27 -19.04 -35.89
CA GLY A 223 -19.19 -18.57 -36.76
C GLY A 223 -19.30 -19.17 -38.17
N ASN A 224 -18.30 -18.93 -39.02
CA ASN A 224 -18.26 -19.44 -40.38
C ASN A 224 -16.80 -19.69 -40.82
N THR A 225 -16.50 -20.83 -41.43
CA THR A 225 -15.11 -21.19 -41.75
C THR A 225 -14.49 -20.36 -42.89
N THR A 226 -15.29 -19.71 -43.73
CA THR A 226 -14.83 -19.04 -44.95
C THR A 226 -15.28 -17.58 -45.07
N ASP A 227 -16.52 -17.26 -44.71
CA ASP A 227 -17.10 -15.92 -44.83
C ASP A 227 -16.80 -15.08 -43.58
N THR A 228 -15.87 -14.14 -43.71
CA THR A 228 -15.45 -13.26 -42.61
C THR A 228 -16.56 -12.35 -42.08
N SER A 229 -17.57 -12.03 -42.88
CA SER A 229 -18.70 -11.22 -42.42
C SER A 229 -19.61 -11.95 -41.43
N ARG A 230 -19.48 -13.28 -41.34
CA ARG A 230 -20.27 -14.18 -40.49
C ARG A 230 -19.48 -14.79 -39.34
N GLN A 231 -18.29 -14.27 -39.08
CA GLN A 231 -17.39 -14.73 -38.02
C GLN A 231 -17.55 -13.98 -36.70
N ALA A 232 -18.58 -13.13 -36.59
CA ALA A 232 -18.91 -12.42 -35.36
C ALA A 232 -20.21 -12.96 -34.76
N SER A 233 -20.21 -13.15 -33.45
CA SER A 233 -21.38 -13.59 -32.70
C SER A 233 -21.32 -13.05 -31.27
N HIS A 234 -22.45 -12.99 -30.59
CA HIS A 234 -22.55 -12.54 -29.22
C HIS A 234 -23.44 -13.50 -28.44
N TYR A 235 -23.05 -13.80 -27.20
CA TYR A 235 -23.91 -14.56 -26.32
C TYR A 235 -23.88 -14.05 -24.88
N THR A 236 -25.04 -14.19 -24.24
CA THR A 236 -25.27 -13.88 -22.83
C THR A 236 -25.46 -15.17 -22.05
N THR A 237 -24.79 -15.27 -20.92
CA THR A 237 -24.95 -16.35 -19.93
C THR A 237 -25.58 -15.82 -18.65
N ARG A 238 -25.68 -16.65 -17.60
CA ARG A 238 -26.08 -16.18 -16.27
C ARG A 238 -25.08 -15.18 -15.65
N THR A 239 -23.79 -15.28 -15.97
CA THR A 239 -22.74 -14.53 -15.24
C THR A 239 -21.95 -13.55 -16.11
N TYR A 240 -21.98 -13.69 -17.43
CA TYR A 240 -21.24 -12.81 -18.35
C TYR A 240 -21.88 -12.70 -19.75
N ASP A 241 -21.60 -11.58 -20.42
CA ASP A 241 -21.83 -11.33 -21.85
C ASP A 241 -20.51 -11.42 -22.61
N ARG A 242 -20.49 -12.06 -23.78
CA ARG A 242 -19.27 -12.20 -24.59
C ARG A 242 -19.52 -11.87 -26.06
N TYR A 243 -18.65 -11.03 -26.59
CA TYR A 243 -18.59 -10.66 -28.01
C TYR A 243 -17.43 -11.39 -28.68
N LEU A 244 -17.76 -12.19 -29.69
CA LEU A 244 -16.83 -12.98 -30.47
C LEU A 244 -16.61 -12.36 -31.86
N VAL A 245 -15.38 -12.47 -32.35
CA VAL A 245 -14.96 -12.06 -33.71
C VAL A 245 -13.99 -13.09 -34.28
N GLY A 246 -13.91 -13.18 -35.62
CA GLY A 246 -12.98 -14.10 -36.28
C GLY A 246 -13.23 -15.58 -35.97
N MET A 247 -14.47 -15.97 -35.60
CA MET A 247 -14.87 -17.36 -35.33
C MET A 247 -14.91 -18.19 -36.61
N ASN A 248 -13.73 -18.58 -37.10
CA ASN A 248 -13.54 -19.43 -38.27
C ASN A 248 -13.24 -20.90 -37.94
N THR A 249 -13.15 -21.24 -36.65
CA THR A 249 -12.98 -22.61 -36.15
C THR A 249 -13.89 -22.85 -34.95
N TRP A 250 -13.92 -24.10 -34.47
CA TRP A 250 -14.75 -24.50 -33.32
C TRP A 250 -14.25 -24.00 -31.96
N THR A 251 -12.97 -23.64 -31.86
CA THR A 251 -12.34 -23.28 -30.60
C THR A 251 -12.28 -21.78 -30.48
N ILE A 252 -12.87 -21.25 -29.41
CA ILE A 252 -12.72 -19.83 -29.05
C ILE A 252 -11.31 -19.67 -28.48
N GLY A 253 -10.46 -18.89 -29.15
CA GLY A 253 -9.20 -18.38 -28.62
C GLY A 253 -9.36 -16.99 -28.00
N VAL A 254 -8.33 -16.49 -27.33
CA VAL A 254 -8.31 -15.13 -26.76
C VAL A 254 -8.44 -14.07 -27.86
N GLU A 255 -7.88 -14.36 -29.05
CA GLU A 255 -8.00 -13.57 -30.25
C GLU A 255 -9.43 -13.49 -30.79
N ASN A 256 -10.31 -14.41 -30.40
CA ASN A 256 -11.72 -14.35 -30.80
C ASN A 256 -12.55 -13.51 -29.84
N ILE A 257 -12.11 -13.30 -28.60
CA ILE A 257 -12.87 -12.53 -27.60
C ILE A 257 -12.63 -11.04 -27.83
N ALA A 258 -13.57 -10.35 -28.46
CA ALA A 258 -13.48 -8.90 -28.66
C ALA A 258 -13.74 -8.13 -27.36
N ALA A 259 -14.74 -8.57 -26.60
CA ALA A 259 -15.09 -8.05 -25.29
C ALA A 259 -15.84 -9.08 -24.45
N GLN A 260 -15.72 -8.96 -23.13
CA GLN A 260 -16.54 -9.68 -22.16
C GLN A 260 -16.89 -8.78 -20.99
N PHE A 261 -18.15 -8.85 -20.52
CA PHE A 261 -18.65 -8.10 -19.39
C PHE A 261 -19.25 -9.06 -18.36
N GLY A 262 -19.14 -8.75 -17.07
CA GLY A 262 -19.61 -9.61 -15.99
C GLY A 262 -18.46 -10.38 -15.35
N ASP A 263 -18.70 -11.62 -14.93
CA ASP A 263 -17.66 -12.45 -14.32
C ASP A 263 -16.54 -12.79 -15.33
N LEU A 264 -15.30 -12.42 -15.02
CA LEU A 264 -14.13 -12.65 -15.87
C LEU A 264 -13.31 -13.89 -15.48
N ALA A 265 -13.69 -14.64 -14.44
CA ALA A 265 -12.90 -15.75 -13.92
C ALA A 265 -12.59 -16.84 -14.97
N ASN A 266 -13.51 -17.04 -15.93
CA ASN A 266 -13.32 -18.03 -17.00
C ASN A 266 -12.24 -17.62 -18.03
N LEU A 267 -11.82 -16.36 -18.06
CA LEU A 267 -10.71 -15.91 -18.91
C LEU A 267 -9.35 -16.48 -18.46
N ALA A 268 -9.26 -17.04 -17.25
CA ALA A 268 -8.10 -17.81 -16.82
C ALA A 268 -7.82 -19.02 -17.72
N ALA A 269 -8.85 -19.63 -18.35
CA ALA A 269 -8.69 -20.70 -19.33
C ALA A 269 -7.95 -20.25 -20.62
N HIS A 270 -7.89 -18.94 -20.83
CA HIS A 270 -7.16 -18.26 -21.91
C HIS A 270 -5.85 -17.62 -21.44
N GLY A 271 -5.43 -17.86 -20.19
CA GLY A 271 -4.18 -17.33 -19.62
C GLY A 271 -4.28 -15.88 -19.12
N LEU A 272 -5.49 -15.31 -19.01
CA LEU A 272 -5.70 -13.96 -18.47
C LEU A 272 -6.02 -14.04 -16.97
N ASP A 273 -5.18 -13.48 -16.11
CA ASP A 273 -5.44 -13.38 -14.66
C ASP A 273 -6.36 -12.19 -14.37
N MET A 274 -7.66 -12.43 -14.54
CA MET A 274 -8.73 -11.49 -14.25
C MET A 274 -9.73 -12.17 -13.32
N ARG A 275 -10.20 -11.46 -12.28
CA ARG A 275 -11.13 -12.02 -11.28
C ARG A 275 -12.26 -11.07 -10.98
N GLY A 276 -13.42 -11.64 -10.68
CA GLY A 276 -14.61 -10.90 -10.29
C GLY A 276 -15.35 -10.27 -11.47
N TYR A 277 -16.38 -9.48 -11.13
CA TYR A 277 -17.20 -8.78 -12.10
C TYR A 277 -16.49 -7.55 -12.63
N SER A 278 -16.21 -7.53 -13.93
CA SER A 278 -15.47 -6.46 -14.59
C SER A 278 -15.77 -6.44 -16.10
N ALA A 279 -14.95 -5.73 -16.87
CA ALA A 279 -15.00 -5.68 -18.33
C ALA A 279 -13.62 -5.97 -18.92
N TYR A 280 -13.57 -6.94 -19.84
CA TYR A 280 -12.45 -7.15 -20.74
C TYR A 280 -12.80 -6.56 -22.09
N LEU A 281 -11.98 -5.67 -22.62
CA LEU A 281 -12.11 -5.13 -23.98
C LEU A 281 -10.73 -5.09 -24.63
N LYS A 282 -10.64 -5.49 -25.91
CA LYS A 282 -9.38 -5.38 -26.65
C LYS A 282 -8.89 -3.93 -26.81
N ASN A 283 -9.82 -3.00 -27.01
CA ASN A 283 -9.53 -1.56 -27.15
C ASN A 283 -10.58 -0.76 -26.38
N VAL A 284 -10.15 0.32 -25.73
CA VAL A 284 -11.03 1.28 -25.06
C VAL A 284 -10.61 2.69 -25.46
N TYR A 285 -11.56 3.46 -26.01
CA TYR A 285 -11.37 4.87 -26.33
C TYR A 285 -12.18 5.69 -25.33
N LEU A 286 -11.52 6.59 -24.61
CA LEU A 286 -12.11 7.36 -23.51
C LEU A 286 -11.89 8.86 -23.74
N GLN A 287 -12.89 9.67 -23.39
CA GLN A 287 -12.84 11.12 -23.47
C GLN A 287 -13.42 11.72 -22.18
N GLY A 288 -12.82 12.81 -21.69
CA GLY A 288 -13.23 13.50 -20.49
C GLY A 288 -12.42 13.06 -19.27
N TYR A 289 -13.11 12.86 -18.15
CA TYR A 289 -12.48 12.57 -16.86
C TYR A 289 -12.72 11.12 -16.46
N ILE A 290 -11.64 10.38 -16.26
CA ILE A 290 -11.66 9.01 -15.70
C ILE A 290 -11.18 9.13 -14.28
N SER A 291 -11.91 8.50 -13.34
CA SER A 291 -11.55 8.51 -11.94
C SER A 291 -11.87 7.18 -11.30
N ASP A 292 -11.08 6.79 -10.31
CA ASP A 292 -11.55 5.82 -9.34
C ASP A 292 -12.71 6.39 -8.51
N VAL A 293 -13.38 5.51 -7.76
CA VAL A 293 -14.60 5.86 -7.04
C VAL A 293 -14.39 6.96 -6.00
N LEU A 294 -13.18 7.10 -5.44
CA LEU A 294 -12.91 8.10 -4.40
C LEU A 294 -12.28 9.40 -4.93
N GLY A 295 -11.89 9.47 -6.20
CA GLY A 295 -11.26 10.68 -6.75
C GLY A 295 -9.76 10.79 -6.51
N ASP A 296 -9.11 9.72 -6.06
CA ASP A 296 -7.68 9.75 -5.74
C ASP A 296 -6.81 9.45 -6.97
N ASN A 297 -7.35 8.64 -7.89
CA ASN A 297 -6.66 8.22 -9.11
C ASN A 297 -7.49 8.66 -10.30
N TRP A 298 -6.94 9.51 -11.14
CA TRP A 298 -7.72 10.10 -12.23
C TRP A 298 -6.86 10.55 -13.41
N PHE A 299 -7.54 10.72 -14.55
CA PHE A 299 -6.98 11.23 -15.79
C PHE A 299 -8.00 12.15 -16.46
N ASP A 300 -7.61 13.39 -16.77
CA ASP A 300 -8.39 14.31 -17.61
C ASP A 300 -7.80 14.33 -19.02
N SER A 301 -8.51 13.72 -19.99
CA SER A 301 -8.07 13.65 -21.37
C SER A 301 -8.00 15.02 -22.08
N ARG A 302 -8.65 16.05 -21.52
CA ARG A 302 -8.69 17.40 -22.10
C ARG A 302 -7.46 18.21 -21.71
N THR A 303 -7.01 18.10 -20.46
CA THR A 303 -5.82 18.83 -19.98
C THR A 303 -4.55 17.99 -20.07
N GLY A 304 -4.68 16.66 -20.11
CA GLY A 304 -3.56 15.73 -19.98
C GLY A 304 -3.09 15.55 -18.54
N ASP A 305 -3.78 16.17 -17.57
CA ASP A 305 -3.48 16.01 -16.16
C ASP A 305 -3.81 14.58 -15.70
N VAL A 306 -2.96 14.03 -14.84
CA VAL A 306 -3.08 12.67 -14.33
C VAL A 306 -2.56 12.58 -12.91
N GLN A 307 -3.23 11.75 -12.11
CA GLN A 307 -2.82 11.44 -10.75
C GLN A 307 -2.96 9.95 -10.48
N LEU A 308 -1.91 9.37 -9.91
CA LEU A 308 -1.89 8.01 -9.40
C LEU A 308 -1.43 8.05 -7.94
N TYR A 309 -2.25 7.50 -7.04
CA TYR A 309 -2.08 7.57 -5.60
C TYR A 309 -2.30 6.21 -4.95
N ASN A 310 -1.33 5.78 -4.15
CA ASN A 310 -1.42 4.58 -3.34
C ASN A 310 -1.78 4.95 -1.89
N ARG A 311 -3.04 4.69 -1.52
CA ARG A 311 -3.59 4.92 -0.17
C ARG A 311 -2.81 4.29 0.98
N THR A 312 -2.25 3.11 0.76
CA THR A 312 -1.53 2.38 1.82
C THR A 312 -0.20 3.04 2.14
N SER A 313 0.51 3.48 1.09
CA SER A 313 1.83 4.12 1.25
C SER A 313 1.75 5.64 1.46
N GLY A 314 0.65 6.28 1.04
CA GLY A 314 0.55 7.73 0.90
C GLY A 314 1.38 8.30 -0.26
N CYS A 315 2.00 7.45 -1.08
CA CYS A 315 2.86 7.85 -2.18
C CYS A 315 2.14 7.82 -3.52
N GLY A 316 2.57 8.66 -4.46
CA GLY A 316 1.98 8.74 -5.78
C GLY A 316 2.85 9.48 -6.80
N ILE A 317 2.24 9.67 -7.97
CA ILE A 317 2.74 10.49 -9.07
C ILE A 317 1.59 11.41 -9.48
N SER A 318 1.88 12.70 -9.67
CA SER A 318 0.90 13.64 -10.19
C SER A 318 1.52 14.51 -11.26
N PHE A 319 0.89 14.57 -12.42
CA PHE A 319 1.16 15.58 -13.43
C PHE A 319 -0.04 16.51 -13.49
N LYS A 320 0.16 17.75 -13.04
CA LYS A 320 -0.92 18.74 -12.97
C LYS A 320 -0.40 20.13 -13.28
N GLY A 321 -1.05 20.81 -14.22
CA GLY A 321 -0.69 22.16 -14.61
C GLY A 321 0.72 22.24 -15.23
N GLY A 322 1.15 21.19 -15.92
CA GLY A 322 2.46 21.12 -16.57
C GLY A 322 3.63 20.70 -15.67
N VAL A 323 3.39 20.43 -14.38
CA VAL A 323 4.44 20.06 -13.42
C VAL A 323 4.28 18.62 -12.97
N LEU A 324 5.37 17.86 -13.05
CA LEU A 324 5.46 16.47 -12.60
C LEU A 324 5.93 16.40 -11.15
N ARG A 325 5.16 15.69 -10.31
CA ARG A 325 5.40 15.54 -8.88
C ARG A 325 5.43 14.08 -8.46
N PHE A 326 6.28 13.78 -7.48
CA PHE A 326 6.50 12.44 -6.94
C PHE A 326 6.45 12.42 -5.41
N GLY A 327 6.41 11.23 -4.84
CA GLY A 327 6.61 11.00 -3.41
C GLY A 327 5.29 11.00 -2.67
N ARG A 328 5.26 11.58 -1.46
CA ARG A 328 4.01 11.68 -0.68
C ARG A 328 3.12 12.76 -1.28
N ILE A 329 1.91 12.37 -1.64
CA ILE A 329 0.94 13.26 -2.30
C ILE A 329 -0.34 13.26 -1.48
N ASP A 330 -0.84 14.44 -1.14
CA ASP A 330 -2.23 14.58 -0.72
C ASP A 330 -3.10 14.51 -1.99
N PRO A 331 -3.97 13.49 -2.15
CA PRO A 331 -4.77 13.35 -3.36
C PRO A 331 -5.75 14.52 -3.59
N LEU A 332 -6.09 15.27 -2.53
CA LEU A 332 -6.91 16.49 -2.63
C LEU A 332 -6.09 17.73 -3.00
N ARG A 333 -4.78 17.69 -2.75
CA ARG A 333 -3.84 18.80 -2.98
C ARG A 333 -2.54 18.31 -3.62
N PRO A 334 -2.60 17.75 -4.82
CA PRO A 334 -1.44 17.16 -5.47
C PRO A 334 -0.33 18.17 -5.76
N GLU A 335 -0.68 19.45 -5.88
CA GLU A 335 0.26 20.57 -6.03
C GLU A 335 1.26 20.73 -4.87
N GLU A 336 0.96 20.19 -3.68
CA GLU A 336 1.86 20.22 -2.51
C GLU A 336 2.95 19.13 -2.57
N GLY A 337 2.92 18.23 -3.57
CA GLY A 337 3.95 17.20 -3.76
C GLY A 337 5.29 17.76 -4.25
N THR A 338 6.36 16.95 -4.19
CA THR A 338 7.72 17.35 -4.58
C THR A 338 7.81 17.65 -6.08
N ASP A 339 8.16 18.89 -6.43
CA ASP A 339 8.50 19.32 -7.79
C ASP A 339 9.94 18.88 -8.12
N LEU A 340 10.08 18.02 -9.13
CA LEU A 340 11.37 17.45 -9.50
C LEU A 340 12.31 18.48 -10.15
N ASP A 341 11.77 19.41 -10.93
CA ASP A 341 12.59 20.40 -11.64
C ASP A 341 13.15 21.42 -10.65
N ALA A 342 12.35 21.81 -9.66
CA ALA A 342 12.80 22.67 -8.57
C ALA A 342 13.89 21.98 -7.73
N LEU A 343 13.69 20.71 -7.37
CA LEU A 343 14.67 19.92 -6.62
C LEU A 343 15.99 19.77 -7.39
N GLN A 344 15.93 19.52 -8.70
CA GLN A 344 17.11 19.40 -9.54
C GLN A 344 17.88 20.73 -9.59
N ALA A 345 17.19 21.86 -9.75
CA ALA A 345 17.82 23.18 -9.76
C ALA A 345 18.51 23.51 -8.41
N GLU A 346 17.88 23.15 -7.29
CA GLU A 346 18.50 23.29 -5.96
C GLU A 346 19.74 22.40 -5.81
N LEU A 347 19.68 21.16 -6.29
CA LEU A 347 20.80 20.22 -6.26
C LEU A 347 21.99 20.71 -7.10
N ASP A 348 21.73 21.19 -8.32
CA ASP A 348 22.76 21.73 -9.20
C ASP A 348 23.44 22.95 -8.57
N SER A 349 22.65 23.86 -7.97
CA SER A 349 23.17 25.01 -7.22
C SER A 349 24.05 24.62 -6.03
N ALA A 350 23.63 23.59 -5.28
CA ALA A 350 24.41 23.06 -4.17
C ALA A 350 25.73 22.42 -4.65
N CYS A 351 25.70 21.66 -5.74
CA CYS A 351 26.88 21.07 -6.36
C CYS A 351 27.86 22.15 -6.84
N ASP A 352 27.38 23.21 -7.51
CA ASP A 352 28.20 24.33 -7.95
C ASP A 352 28.87 25.06 -6.77
N THR A 353 28.15 25.22 -5.66
CA THR A 353 28.67 25.84 -4.45
C THR A 353 29.76 24.98 -3.81
N LEU A 354 29.53 23.66 -3.70
CA LEU A 354 30.51 22.71 -3.17
C LEU A 354 31.78 22.64 -4.05
N ALA A 355 31.62 22.69 -5.37
CA ALA A 355 32.75 22.71 -6.31
C ALA A 355 33.62 23.96 -6.11
N LYS A 356 33.01 25.13 -5.85
CA LYS A 356 33.75 26.37 -5.56
C LYS A 356 34.44 26.35 -4.19
N ILE A 357 33.83 25.76 -3.17
CA ILE A 357 34.44 25.62 -1.84
C ILE A 357 35.66 24.69 -1.87
N ASN A 358 35.64 23.65 -2.71
CA ASN A 358 36.73 22.68 -2.83
C ASN A 358 37.80 23.06 -3.86
N SER A 359 37.80 24.30 -4.37
CA SER A 359 38.74 24.74 -5.42
C SER A 359 39.95 25.44 -4.83
N ASP A 360 41.15 25.04 -5.27
CA ASP A 360 42.42 25.72 -4.92
C ASP A 360 42.63 27.06 -5.67
N GLU A 361 41.69 27.47 -6.52
CA GLU A 361 41.79 28.72 -7.31
C GLU A 361 41.20 29.94 -6.59
N VAL A 362 40.41 29.73 -5.53
CA VAL A 362 39.69 30.78 -4.82
C VAL A 362 39.74 30.59 -3.31
N VAL A 363 39.73 31.69 -2.56
CA VAL A 363 39.51 31.68 -1.11
C VAL A 363 38.02 31.76 -0.84
N SER A 364 37.47 30.68 -0.28
CA SER A 364 36.07 30.52 0.11
C SER A 364 35.71 31.27 1.40
N PRO A 365 34.41 31.51 1.69
CA PRO A 365 33.96 32.12 2.95
C PRO A 365 34.48 31.41 4.20
N VAL A 366 34.64 30.08 4.14
CA VAL A 366 35.15 29.26 5.24
C VAL A 366 36.65 29.49 5.43
N GLU A 367 37.43 29.53 4.34
CA GLU A 367 38.88 29.84 4.40
C GLU A 367 39.15 31.28 4.87
N LYS A 368 38.26 32.22 4.54
CA LYS A 368 38.35 33.59 5.06
C LYS A 368 38.29 33.65 6.59
N SER A 369 37.46 32.84 7.24
CA SER A 369 37.45 32.77 8.71
C SER A 369 38.79 32.30 9.25
N PHE A 370 39.37 31.24 8.67
CA PHE A 370 40.68 30.73 9.08
C PHE A 370 41.81 31.75 8.85
N LEU A 371 41.80 32.45 7.71
CA LEU A 371 42.79 33.48 7.41
C LEU A 371 42.69 34.69 8.37
N LYS A 372 41.49 35.07 8.80
CA LYS A 372 41.31 36.15 9.80
C LYS A 372 41.87 35.77 11.16
N GLU A 373 41.64 34.54 11.60
CA GLU A 373 42.24 34.00 12.82
C GLU A 373 43.76 34.03 12.70
N ARG A 374 44.30 33.57 11.56
CA ARG A 374 45.73 33.58 11.30
C ARG A 374 46.34 34.99 11.31
N LEU A 375 45.64 35.99 10.80
CA LEU A 375 46.08 37.39 10.84
C LEU A 375 46.29 37.87 12.29
N GLN A 376 45.39 37.46 13.19
CA GLN A 376 45.46 37.84 14.59
C GLN A 376 46.69 37.21 15.26
N ASP A 377 46.94 35.92 15.00
CA ASP A 377 48.12 35.21 15.50
C ASP A 377 49.42 35.86 15.02
N ILE A 378 49.52 36.15 13.71
CA ILE A 378 50.69 36.78 13.10
C ILE A 378 50.99 38.15 13.73
N ARG A 379 49.95 38.93 14.05
CA ARG A 379 50.09 40.23 14.72
C ARG A 379 50.57 40.10 16.16
N SER A 380 49.95 39.21 16.94
CA SER A 380 50.33 38.98 18.33
C SER A 380 51.75 38.44 18.45
N GLU A 381 52.15 37.56 17.54
CA GLU A 381 53.51 37.04 17.49
C GLU A 381 54.54 38.11 17.08
N TYR A 382 54.21 38.96 16.10
CA TYR A 382 55.07 40.09 15.74
C TYR A 382 55.36 41.00 16.94
N GLU A 383 54.36 41.28 17.78
CA GLU A 383 54.54 42.08 19.00
C GLU A 383 55.48 41.41 20.01
N GLN A 384 55.38 40.09 20.19
CA GLN A 384 56.28 39.33 21.07
C GLN A 384 57.72 39.33 20.52
N LEU A 385 57.90 38.99 19.25
CA LEU A 385 59.21 38.96 18.61
C LEU A 385 59.85 40.35 18.55
N LEU A 386 59.05 41.42 18.50
CA LEU A 386 59.54 42.80 18.57
C LEU A 386 60.19 43.09 19.92
N LEU A 387 59.55 42.68 21.03
CA LEU A 387 60.09 42.84 22.39
C LEU A 387 61.38 42.04 22.56
N ASP A 388 61.41 40.82 22.06
CA ASP A 388 62.59 39.97 22.12
C ASP A 388 63.73 40.53 21.25
N ALA A 389 63.43 41.03 20.05
CA ALA A 389 64.42 41.65 19.18
C ALA A 389 64.98 42.95 19.76
N ASP A 390 64.15 43.77 20.43
CA ASP A 390 64.60 44.95 21.17
C ASP A 390 65.54 44.60 22.34
N THR A 391 65.37 43.41 22.92
CA THR A 391 66.19 42.92 24.04
C THR A 391 67.49 42.29 23.56
N TYR A 392 67.43 41.37 22.60
CA TYR A 392 68.54 40.48 22.25
C TYR A 392 69.27 40.88 20.96
N LEU A 393 68.62 41.57 20.03
CA LEU A 393 69.19 41.89 18.70
C LEU A 393 69.67 43.34 18.54
N VAL A 394 69.58 44.15 19.58
CA VAL A 394 70.07 45.54 19.56
C VAL A 394 71.57 45.56 19.85
N ARG A 395 72.38 45.85 18.82
CA ARG A 395 73.83 46.08 18.96
C ARG A 395 74.16 47.57 18.95
N GLU A 396 75.03 48.01 19.84
CA GLU A 396 75.57 49.39 19.85
C GLU A 396 76.72 49.51 18.84
N TYR A 397 76.54 50.35 17.82
CA TYR A 397 77.61 50.65 16.86
C TYR A 397 78.26 51.99 17.19
N ARG A 398 79.59 52.00 17.34
CA ARG A 398 80.39 53.21 17.55
C ARG A 398 80.94 53.68 16.20
N ARG A 399 80.39 54.77 15.65
CA ARG A 399 80.87 55.37 14.40
C ARG A 399 81.99 56.37 14.70
N VAL A 400 83.23 56.07 14.29
CA VAL A 400 84.33 57.05 14.29
C VAL A 400 84.46 57.61 12.88
N THR A 401 84.17 58.89 12.69
CA THR A 401 84.31 59.58 11.41
C THR A 401 85.79 59.91 11.20
N ALA A 402 86.49 59.16 10.35
CA ALA A 402 87.86 59.47 9.95
C ALA A 402 87.88 60.00 8.51
N THR A 403 87.67 61.30 8.32
CA THR A 403 88.26 62.02 7.18
C THR A 403 88.35 63.53 7.47
N ALA A 404 89.59 63.98 7.64
CA ALA A 404 90.16 65.34 7.62
C ALA A 404 89.28 66.57 7.96
N GLY A 405 89.68 67.27 9.03
CA GLY A 405 89.61 68.74 9.10
C GLY A 405 88.70 69.35 10.18
N ARG A 406 89.32 69.83 11.27
CA ARG A 406 88.79 70.70 12.35
C ARG A 406 87.82 70.06 13.35
N ILE A 407 88.37 69.75 14.51
CA ILE A 407 87.66 69.49 15.76
C ILE A 407 87.16 70.83 16.32
N ALA A 408 85.86 70.92 16.55
CA ALA A 408 85.28 71.68 17.66
C ALA A 408 84.04 70.90 18.14
N ASN A 409 84.11 70.40 19.37
CA ASN A 409 83.09 69.65 20.13
C ASN A 409 82.92 68.17 19.76
N SER A 410 83.73 67.33 20.41
CA SER A 410 83.64 65.86 20.42
C SER A 410 82.33 65.40 21.08
N GLN A 411 81.25 65.25 20.31
CA GLN A 411 80.08 64.49 20.74
C GLN A 411 80.10 63.10 20.10
N LEU A 412 80.27 62.06 20.92
CA LEU A 412 80.02 60.67 20.53
C LEU A 412 78.52 60.51 20.23
N ARG A 413 78.16 60.01 19.04
CA ARG A 413 76.82 59.48 18.76
C ARG A 413 76.87 57.95 18.77
N ILE A 414 76.13 57.36 19.71
CA ILE A 414 75.84 55.92 19.74
C ILE A 414 74.60 55.69 18.85
N ILE A 415 74.70 54.79 17.88
CA ILE A 415 73.56 54.38 17.04
C ILE A 415 73.20 52.94 17.43
N ARG A 416 71.95 52.71 17.82
CA ARG A 416 71.38 51.38 18.07
C ARG A 416 70.71 50.90 16.79
N LYS A 417 71.15 49.78 16.22
CA LYS A 417 70.54 49.18 15.03
C LYS A 417 70.28 47.69 15.28
N LYS A 418 69.08 47.22 14.92
CA LYS A 418 68.69 45.80 14.94
C LYS A 418 69.40 45.03 13.82
N ASP A 419 69.50 43.72 13.98
CA ASP A 419 70.10 42.80 13.02
C ASP A 419 69.40 42.84 11.66
N ALA A 420 70.12 42.56 10.56
CA ALA A 420 69.54 42.55 9.21
C ALA A 420 68.43 41.50 9.05
N ALA A 421 68.53 40.38 9.78
CA ALA A 421 67.48 39.36 9.83
C ALA A 421 66.15 39.89 10.40
N TRP A 422 66.18 40.95 11.22
CA TRP A 422 64.97 41.61 11.72
C TRP A 422 64.28 42.39 10.59
N ASP A 423 65.04 43.14 9.79
CA ASP A 423 64.49 43.91 8.67
C ASP A 423 63.83 42.99 7.62
N ASP A 424 64.44 41.84 7.33
CA ASP A 424 63.89 40.81 6.42
C ASP A 424 62.58 40.22 6.97
N TYR A 425 62.53 39.93 8.28
CA TYR A 425 61.30 39.47 8.96
C TYR A 425 60.18 40.50 8.92
N VAL A 426 60.48 41.78 9.20
CA VAL A 426 59.46 42.85 9.17
C VAL A 426 58.89 43.02 7.76
N ASN A 427 59.72 42.93 6.72
CA ASN A 427 59.24 42.99 5.34
C ASN A 427 58.29 41.82 5.02
N ALA A 428 58.66 40.59 5.38
CA ALA A 428 57.81 39.41 5.18
C ALA A 428 56.49 39.50 5.97
N TYR A 429 56.52 40.03 7.20
CA TYR A 429 55.33 40.31 8.00
C TYR A 429 54.37 41.30 7.32
N ILE A 430 54.89 42.42 6.80
CA ILE A 430 54.06 43.43 6.11
C ILE A 430 53.38 42.84 4.86
N LEU A 431 54.12 42.06 4.07
CA LEU A 431 53.59 41.41 2.87
C LEU A 431 52.51 40.38 3.21
N ALA A 432 52.74 39.53 4.22
CA ALA A 432 51.75 38.55 4.66
C ALA A 432 50.48 39.19 5.24
N VAL A 433 50.61 40.24 6.04
CA VAL A 433 49.45 41.01 6.55
C VAL A 433 48.65 41.59 5.38
N THR A 434 49.34 42.18 4.40
CA THR A 434 48.70 42.78 3.22
C THR A 434 47.96 41.72 2.39
N ALA A 435 48.57 40.56 2.18
CA ALA A 435 47.95 39.44 1.49
C ALA A 435 46.70 38.95 2.24
N ILE A 436 46.81 38.66 3.54
CA ILE A 436 45.67 38.17 4.33
C ILE A 436 44.53 39.19 4.37
N GLU A 437 44.81 40.48 4.51
CA GLU A 437 43.78 41.53 4.46
C GLU A 437 43.08 41.62 3.09
N LYS A 438 43.78 41.35 1.98
CA LYS A 438 43.19 41.25 0.65
C LYS A 438 42.25 40.04 0.55
N TYR A 439 42.71 38.87 0.99
CA TYR A 439 41.97 37.61 0.86
C TYR A 439 40.84 37.44 1.88
N THR A 440 40.75 38.30 2.89
CA THR A 440 39.70 38.25 3.93
C THR A 440 38.61 39.33 3.79
N ARG A 441 38.62 40.09 2.67
CA ARG A 441 37.59 41.10 2.37
C ARG A 441 36.19 40.48 2.32
N SER A 442 35.19 41.22 2.79
CA SER A 442 33.79 40.80 2.78
C SER A 442 33.23 40.69 1.36
N THR A 443 33.75 41.46 0.41
CA THR A 443 33.35 41.43 -1.00
C THR A 443 34.57 41.48 -1.93
N PRO A 444 34.62 40.65 -2.99
CA PRO A 444 33.66 39.59 -3.36
C PRO A 444 33.66 38.40 -2.39
N GLU A 445 32.58 37.62 -2.36
CA GLU A 445 32.40 36.49 -1.43
C GLU A 445 33.47 35.40 -1.61
N TYR A 446 33.86 35.13 -2.86
CA TYR A 446 34.99 34.29 -3.24
C TYR A 446 36.07 35.17 -3.87
N ILE A 447 37.33 35.02 -3.47
CA ILE A 447 38.44 35.83 -3.97
C ILE A 447 39.44 34.94 -4.69
N THR A 448 39.69 35.17 -5.98
CA THR A 448 40.67 34.43 -6.77
C THR A 448 42.08 34.59 -6.21
N ILE A 449 42.79 33.48 -6.06
CA ILE A 449 44.17 33.44 -5.59
C ILE A 449 45.10 34.01 -6.67
N GLU A 450 45.89 35.00 -6.29
CA GLU A 450 46.92 35.66 -7.09
C GLU A 450 48.32 35.39 -6.47
N PRO A 451 49.43 35.71 -7.16
CA PRO A 451 50.77 35.39 -6.69
C PRO A 451 51.15 35.92 -5.29
N ASP A 452 50.55 37.03 -4.86
CA ASP A 452 50.75 37.61 -3.52
C ASP A 452 50.23 36.72 -2.38
N PHE A 453 49.44 35.69 -2.66
CA PHE A 453 49.06 34.69 -1.65
C PHE A 453 50.28 33.93 -1.09
N GLN A 454 51.36 33.80 -1.89
CA GLN A 454 52.60 33.15 -1.45
C GLN A 454 53.35 33.93 -0.36
N ASP A 455 53.06 35.23 -0.20
CA ASP A 455 53.68 36.06 0.85
C ASP A 455 53.34 35.55 2.26
N ILE A 456 52.18 34.87 2.41
CA ILE A 456 51.77 34.22 3.66
C ILE A 456 52.73 33.08 4.03
N ALA A 457 53.14 32.27 3.04
CA ALA A 457 54.10 31.20 3.25
C ALA A 457 55.51 31.77 3.53
N ALA A 458 55.92 32.79 2.78
CA ALA A 458 57.22 33.46 2.96
C ALA A 458 57.39 34.06 4.37
N TYR A 459 56.31 34.55 5.00
CA TYR A 459 56.33 34.97 6.40
C TYR A 459 56.78 33.86 7.36
N TYR A 460 56.29 32.64 7.20
CA TYR A 460 56.66 31.54 8.10
C TYR A 460 58.13 31.14 7.96
N GLU A 461 58.69 31.24 6.75
CA GLU A 461 60.13 31.04 6.53
C GLU A 461 60.95 32.12 7.22
N ALA A 462 60.59 33.40 7.05
CA ALA A 462 61.27 34.52 7.70
C ALA A 462 61.15 34.48 9.24
N ARG A 463 59.98 34.07 9.74
CA ARG A 463 59.71 33.84 11.16
C ARG A 463 60.63 32.78 11.75
N ALA A 464 60.81 31.64 11.07
CA ALA A 464 61.70 30.58 11.53
C ALA A 464 63.16 31.07 11.65
N ILE A 465 63.59 31.90 10.71
CA ILE A 465 64.92 32.52 10.72
C ILE A 465 65.06 33.47 11.92
N ILE A 466 64.12 34.39 12.13
CA ILE A 466 64.27 35.40 13.20
C ILE A 466 64.19 34.79 14.61
N VAL A 467 63.31 33.80 14.83
CA VAL A 467 63.21 33.07 16.10
C VAL A 467 64.54 32.39 16.43
N LYS A 468 65.17 31.76 15.43
CA LYS A 468 66.48 31.13 15.60
C LYS A 468 67.57 32.14 15.93
N THR A 469 67.56 33.31 15.27
CA THR A 469 68.51 34.39 15.53
C THR A 469 68.36 34.98 16.93
N ILE A 470 67.12 35.20 17.38
CA ILE A 470 66.81 35.66 18.75
C ILE A 470 67.27 34.64 19.79
N ARG A 471 66.98 33.34 19.59
CA ARG A 471 67.42 32.27 20.50
C ARG A 471 68.94 32.21 20.62
N ALA A 472 69.66 32.27 19.51
CA ALA A 472 71.12 32.26 19.55
C ALA A 472 71.67 33.47 20.34
N ALA A 473 71.04 34.64 20.21
CA ALA A 473 71.43 35.85 20.94
C ALA A 473 71.08 35.80 22.45
N SER A 474 69.98 35.13 22.83
CA SER A 474 69.59 34.99 24.24
C SER A 474 70.46 33.97 24.99
N GLU A 475 70.88 32.89 24.33
CA GLU A 475 71.81 31.89 24.88
C GLU A 475 73.20 32.49 25.20
N GLU A 476 73.67 33.46 24.40
CA GLU A 476 74.91 34.21 24.67
C GLU A 476 74.83 35.13 25.91
N GLN A 477 73.62 35.52 26.36
CA GLN A 477 73.41 36.48 27.48
C GLN A 477 73.09 35.84 28.84
N GLY A 478 73.04 34.51 28.95
CA GLY A 478 73.23 33.78 30.22
C GLY A 478 72.21 33.99 31.36
N GLN A 479 70.90 34.07 31.08
CA GLN A 479 69.86 34.08 32.14
C GLN A 479 69.17 32.71 32.33
N GLN A 480 69.22 32.21 33.58
CA GLN A 480 68.72 30.92 34.06
C GLN A 480 67.35 31.13 34.77
N SER A 481 66.27 30.48 34.31
CA SER A 481 64.91 30.54 34.92
C SER A 481 64.25 29.15 34.90
N ASP A 482 63.02 29.00 35.41
CA ASP A 482 62.14 27.81 35.60
C ASP A 482 62.24 26.63 34.59
N LEU A 483 62.87 26.86 33.44
CA LEU A 483 63.36 25.86 32.49
C LEU A 483 64.19 24.72 33.10
N GLU A 484 64.93 24.94 34.20
CA GLU A 484 65.70 23.86 34.84
C GLU A 484 64.81 22.84 35.59
N TYR A 485 63.72 23.29 36.23
CA TYR A 485 62.72 22.40 36.84
C TYR A 485 61.97 21.58 35.77
N LEU A 486 61.71 22.19 34.62
CA LEU A 486 61.14 21.50 33.45
C LEU A 486 62.17 20.52 32.85
N ARG A 487 63.45 20.88 32.73
CA ARG A 487 64.50 19.97 32.22
C ARG A 487 64.73 18.74 33.11
N ASP A 488 64.58 18.86 34.42
CA ASP A 488 64.80 17.73 35.34
C ASP A 488 63.66 16.71 35.39
N ASN A 489 62.40 17.15 35.18
CA ASN A 489 61.23 16.26 35.14
C ASN A 489 60.92 15.72 33.73
N PHE A 490 61.46 16.33 32.68
CA PHE A 490 61.17 16.02 31.27
C PHE A 490 62.44 15.68 30.46
N ARG A 491 63.37 14.89 31.06
CA ARG A 491 64.70 14.60 30.47
C ARG A 491 64.67 13.90 29.09
N ASP A 492 63.56 13.27 28.72
CA ASP A 492 63.44 12.43 27.51
C ASP A 492 62.23 12.81 26.60
N VAL A 493 61.92 14.09 26.45
CA VAL A 493 60.76 14.56 25.67
C VAL A 493 61.17 15.02 24.26
N THR A 494 60.73 14.32 23.21
CA THR A 494 60.78 14.77 21.82
C THR A 494 59.41 15.30 21.38
N THR A 495 59.35 16.56 20.94
CA THR A 495 58.24 17.03 20.10
C THR A 495 58.58 16.59 18.68
N GLU A 496 58.01 15.48 18.23
CA GLU A 496 58.15 15.04 16.85
C GLU A 496 57.09 15.72 15.98
N ILE A 497 57.55 16.43 14.95
CA ILE A 497 56.68 16.95 13.89
C ILE A 497 56.67 15.87 12.81
N ASP A 498 55.67 15.00 12.83
CA ASP A 498 55.46 14.06 11.73
C ASP A 498 54.89 14.84 10.54
N GLY A 499 55.61 14.79 9.42
CA GLY A 499 55.38 15.59 8.22
C GLY A 499 54.06 15.31 7.50
N GLN A 500 53.21 14.43 8.03
CA GLN A 500 51.92 14.10 7.45
C GLN A 500 50.70 14.33 8.37
N SER A 501 50.83 14.64 9.67
CA SER A 501 49.62 14.65 10.56
C SER A 501 49.61 15.55 11.81
N GLY A 502 50.54 16.48 12.00
CA GLY A 502 50.44 17.52 13.05
C GLY A 502 51.38 17.35 14.25
N VAL A 503 51.22 18.20 15.28
CA VAL A 503 52.12 18.28 16.46
C VAL A 503 51.79 17.19 17.48
N VAL A 504 52.74 16.30 17.76
CA VAL A 504 52.62 15.28 18.82
C VAL A 504 53.35 15.77 20.08
N LEU A 505 52.61 15.91 21.18
CA LEU A 505 53.13 16.37 22.47
C LEU A 505 53.43 15.18 23.39
N SER A 506 54.70 14.91 23.68
CA SER A 506 55.14 13.97 24.73
C SER A 506 55.37 14.65 26.09
N GLY A 507 55.37 15.99 26.13
CA GLY A 507 55.66 16.82 27.31
C GLY A 507 54.44 17.51 27.93
N PHE A 508 54.66 18.60 28.67
CA PHE A 508 53.60 19.39 29.31
C PHE A 508 53.47 20.79 28.70
N VAL A 509 52.24 21.23 28.45
CA VAL A 509 51.88 22.60 28.06
C VAL A 509 50.98 23.17 29.14
N GLY A 510 51.40 24.24 29.82
CA GLY A 510 50.63 24.86 30.91
C GLY A 510 50.22 26.29 30.60
N VAL A 511 49.01 26.66 31.01
CA VAL A 511 48.50 28.03 31.00
C VAL A 511 48.66 28.61 32.40
N LYS A 512 49.36 29.73 32.52
CA LYS A 512 49.53 30.45 33.79
C LYS A 512 48.35 31.41 34.04
N ASP A 513 48.11 31.74 35.30
CA ASP A 513 47.19 32.80 35.70
C ASP A 513 47.71 34.20 35.29
N GLU A 514 46.86 35.22 35.42
CA GLU A 514 47.17 36.61 35.03
C GLU A 514 48.41 37.18 35.73
N ASN A 515 48.74 36.64 36.91
CA ASN A 515 49.92 37.03 37.69
C ASN A 515 51.17 36.21 37.37
N ASN A 516 51.09 35.30 36.40
CA ASN A 516 52.15 34.40 35.99
C ASN A 516 52.70 33.50 37.12
N ALA A 517 51.91 33.31 38.19
CA ALA A 517 52.30 32.72 39.47
C ALA A 517 51.86 31.26 39.62
N ARG A 518 50.76 30.86 38.97
CA ARG A 518 50.19 29.50 39.07
C ARG A 518 49.76 28.98 37.72
N VAL A 519 49.88 27.67 37.51
CA VAL A 519 49.32 26.99 36.33
C VAL A 519 47.85 26.66 36.59
N VAL A 520 46.95 27.21 35.80
CA VAL A 520 45.49 27.10 35.96
C VAL A 520 44.84 26.15 34.97
N ALA A 521 45.52 25.84 33.88
CA ALA A 521 45.12 24.84 32.90
C ALA A 521 46.37 24.21 32.25
N GLY A 522 46.23 23.07 31.62
CA GLY A 522 47.33 22.48 30.86
C GLY A 522 46.99 21.18 30.16
N MET A 523 47.89 20.77 29.28
CA MET A 523 47.90 19.51 28.55
C MET A 523 49.17 18.73 28.89
N ALA A 524 49.06 17.45 29.20
CA ALA A 524 50.20 16.59 29.52
C ALA A 524 50.21 15.35 28.64
N GLY A 525 51.33 15.10 27.97
CA GLY A 525 51.62 13.85 27.27
C GLY A 525 52.23 12.77 28.17
N SER A 526 52.52 13.10 29.43
CA SER A 526 53.09 12.19 30.44
C SER A 526 52.33 12.30 31.77
N ALA A 527 52.46 11.26 32.61
CA ALA A 527 51.76 11.19 33.88
C ALA A 527 52.22 12.32 34.83
N ILE A 528 51.30 13.21 35.22
CA ILE A 528 51.56 14.18 36.29
C ILE A 528 51.47 13.44 37.63
N SER A 529 52.49 13.61 38.46
CA SER A 529 52.54 12.97 39.79
C SER A 529 51.33 13.37 40.64
N GLY A 530 50.62 12.38 41.19
CA GLY A 530 49.46 12.58 42.06
C GLY A 530 48.14 12.89 41.33
N THR A 531 48.10 12.83 40.00
CA THR A 531 46.86 13.08 39.22
C THR A 531 46.42 11.88 38.38
N VAL A 532 47.05 10.73 38.55
CA VAL A 532 46.64 9.48 37.88
C VAL A 532 45.41 8.95 38.60
N ASP A 533 44.33 8.76 37.86
CA ASP A 533 43.11 8.17 38.37
C ASP A 533 43.17 6.64 38.18
N GLU A 534 42.78 5.87 39.19
CA GLU A 534 42.84 4.41 39.16
C GLU A 534 41.92 3.79 38.09
N LYS A 535 40.89 4.52 37.65
CA LYS A 535 39.91 4.07 36.65
C LYS A 535 40.16 4.67 35.27
N HIS A 536 40.47 5.96 35.22
CA HIS A 536 40.55 6.73 33.97
C HIS A 536 41.99 6.90 33.44
N GLY A 537 42.98 6.53 34.24
CA GLY A 537 44.39 6.61 33.87
C GLY A 537 44.96 8.01 34.02
N LYS A 538 45.91 8.35 33.14
CA LYS A 538 46.62 9.64 33.20
C LYS A 538 45.72 10.81 32.82
N LEU A 539 45.88 11.92 33.55
CA LEU A 539 45.27 13.20 33.22
C LEU A 539 45.97 13.82 32.00
N MET A 540 45.23 14.02 30.92
CA MET A 540 45.72 14.54 29.63
C MET A 540 45.46 16.04 29.46
N LEU A 541 44.28 16.54 29.87
CA LEU A 541 43.98 17.97 29.91
C LEU A 541 43.31 18.35 31.23
N PHE A 542 43.61 19.54 31.73
CA PHE A 542 42.86 20.12 32.85
C PHE A 542 42.69 21.62 32.69
N ALA A 543 41.62 22.17 33.28
CA ALA A 543 41.38 23.60 33.36
C ALA A 543 40.61 23.98 34.64
N GLY A 544 40.93 25.18 35.16
CA GLY A 544 40.36 25.68 36.41
C GLY A 544 40.98 25.05 37.66
N ALA A 545 42.28 24.72 37.60
CA ALA A 545 43.06 24.30 38.77
C ALA A 545 43.59 25.51 39.55
N ASP A 546 43.72 25.39 40.86
CA ASP A 546 44.43 26.38 41.69
C ASP A 546 45.92 26.00 41.81
N GLY A 547 46.64 25.99 40.69
CA GLY A 547 48.02 25.51 40.57
C GLY A 547 48.15 24.06 40.08
N ILE A 548 49.27 23.72 39.44
CA ILE A 548 49.50 22.40 38.81
C ILE A 548 49.42 21.23 39.79
N GLN A 549 49.82 21.44 41.05
CA GLN A 549 49.70 20.46 42.12
C GLN A 549 48.24 20.04 42.41
N ASN A 550 47.27 20.87 42.01
CA ASN A 550 45.83 20.65 42.18
C ASN A 550 45.15 20.23 40.87
N ALA A 551 45.91 19.85 39.83
CA ALA A 551 45.36 19.46 38.54
C ALA A 551 44.41 18.25 38.64
N GLY A 552 44.68 17.31 39.56
CA GLY A 552 43.79 16.15 39.81
C GLY A 552 42.39 16.50 40.30
N THR A 553 42.19 17.71 40.85
CA THR A 553 40.90 18.21 41.33
C THR A 553 40.41 19.43 40.53
N ALA A 554 40.95 19.66 39.33
CA ALA A 554 40.55 20.77 38.48
C ALA A 554 39.06 20.69 38.09
N LYS A 555 38.44 21.85 37.85
CA LYS A 555 37.01 21.93 37.48
C LYS A 555 36.69 21.23 36.16
N THR A 556 37.65 21.20 35.24
CA THR A 556 37.57 20.47 33.97
C THR A 556 38.79 19.55 33.86
N ARG A 557 38.57 18.27 33.54
CA ARG A 557 39.60 17.23 33.41
C ARG A 557 39.27 16.30 32.24
N ILE A 558 40.28 15.91 31.47
CA ILE A 558 40.20 14.94 30.38
C ILE A 558 41.30 13.92 30.59
N TYR A 559 40.96 12.63 30.58
CA TYR A 559 41.89 11.53 30.85
C TYR A 559 42.26 10.76 29.58
N GLU A 560 43.27 9.89 29.66
CA GLU A 560 43.81 9.16 28.50
C GLU A 560 42.83 8.13 27.91
N ASP A 561 41.83 7.69 28.67
CA ASP A 561 40.72 6.86 28.21
C ASP A 561 39.63 7.65 27.46
N GLY A 562 39.77 8.98 27.35
CA GLY A 562 38.79 9.88 26.75
C GLY A 562 37.67 10.31 27.70
N HIS A 563 37.75 9.97 28.99
CA HIS A 563 36.79 10.43 30.00
C HIS A 563 36.92 11.93 30.23
N ILE A 564 35.78 12.62 30.34
CA ILE A 564 35.70 14.07 30.51
C ILE A 564 34.88 14.38 31.76
N GLU A 565 35.47 15.13 32.69
CA GLU A 565 34.79 15.69 33.86
C GLU A 565 34.75 17.21 33.76
N MET A 566 33.57 17.82 33.87
CA MET A 566 33.39 19.27 33.80
C MET A 566 32.37 19.73 34.84
N ALA A 567 32.75 20.69 35.68
CA ALA A 567 31.84 21.28 36.66
C ALA A 567 30.72 22.10 36.00
N THR A 568 31.02 22.80 34.90
CA THR A 568 30.08 23.59 34.09
C THR A 568 30.56 23.66 32.65
N GLY A 569 29.66 23.67 31.66
CA GLY A 569 30.03 23.86 30.25
C GLY A 569 28.82 24.18 29.38
N VAL A 570 29.06 24.83 28.23
CA VAL A 570 28.08 25.02 27.15
C VAL A 570 28.59 24.25 25.94
N PHE A 571 27.79 23.30 25.46
CA PHE A 571 28.09 22.53 24.26
C PHE A 571 27.24 23.07 23.11
N SER A 572 27.87 23.70 22.12
CA SER A 572 27.22 24.10 20.87
C SER A 572 27.27 22.96 19.85
N GLY A 573 26.22 22.81 19.03
CA GLY A 573 26.10 21.74 18.03
C GLY A 573 25.25 20.55 18.48
N HIS A 574 25.40 19.40 17.81
CA HIS A 574 24.62 18.19 18.07
C HIS A 574 25.37 17.22 18.97
N ILE A 575 24.87 17.01 20.19
CA ILE A 575 25.33 15.94 21.07
C ILE A 575 24.58 14.66 20.71
N ARG A 576 25.29 13.62 20.26
CA ARG A 576 24.73 12.28 20.05
C ARG A 576 25.03 11.42 21.27
N ILE A 577 24.00 11.09 22.05
CA ILE A 577 24.12 10.13 23.15
C ILE A 577 23.59 8.78 22.65
N PRO A 578 24.44 7.77 22.43
CA PRO A 578 23.98 6.47 21.94
C PRO A 578 23.16 5.74 23.01
N PHE A 579 22.17 4.98 22.57
CA PHE A 579 21.52 3.97 23.41
C PHE A 579 22.44 2.78 23.59
N LYS A 580 22.57 2.32 24.83
CA LYS A 580 23.39 1.17 25.21
C LYS A 580 22.54 -0.03 25.56
N THR A 581 23.04 -1.23 25.31
CA THR A 581 22.39 -2.47 25.75
C THR A 581 22.58 -2.71 27.25
N LEU A 582 21.77 -3.59 27.85
CA LEU A 582 21.85 -3.91 29.29
C LEU A 582 23.13 -4.67 29.69
N ARG A 583 23.93 -5.12 28.72
CA ARG A 583 25.19 -5.85 28.94
C ARG A 583 26.42 -4.96 28.96
N GLU A 584 26.27 -3.68 28.61
CA GLU A 584 27.37 -2.74 28.56
C GLU A 584 27.73 -2.19 29.95
N GLU A 585 28.99 -1.77 30.09
CA GLU A 585 29.50 -1.16 31.33
C GLU A 585 28.65 0.04 31.73
N GLY A 586 28.15 0.05 32.97
CA GLY A 586 27.15 0.99 33.46
C GLY A 586 25.77 0.36 33.73
N THR A 587 25.65 -0.97 33.54
CA THR A 587 24.53 -1.78 34.04
C THR A 587 25.10 -3.09 34.59
N ARG A 588 24.72 -3.47 35.81
CA ARG A 588 25.24 -4.68 36.47
C ARG A 588 24.20 -5.79 36.43
N TYR A 589 24.54 -6.91 35.82
CA TYR A 589 23.70 -8.11 35.82
C TYR A 589 24.02 -9.00 37.04
N ASN A 590 23.02 -9.30 37.85
CA ASN A 590 23.13 -10.25 38.94
C ASN A 590 22.67 -11.64 38.46
N THR A 591 23.62 -12.57 38.30
CA THR A 591 23.35 -13.92 37.81
C THR A 591 22.47 -14.77 38.74
N ALA A 592 22.47 -14.49 40.05
CA ALA A 592 21.67 -15.22 41.02
C ALA A 592 20.20 -14.81 40.99
N THR A 593 19.90 -13.52 40.82
CA THR A 593 18.52 -13.00 40.79
C THR A 593 17.99 -12.77 39.39
N ARG A 594 18.85 -12.85 38.36
CA ARG A 594 18.57 -12.49 36.95
C ARG A 594 18.06 -11.06 36.77
N LYS A 595 18.48 -10.14 37.64
CA LYS A 595 18.09 -8.72 37.61
C LYS A 595 19.25 -7.83 37.16
N TYR A 596 18.94 -6.80 36.41
CA TYR A 596 19.86 -5.71 36.07
C TYR A 596 19.76 -4.60 37.11
N THR A 597 20.87 -3.94 37.43
CA THR A 597 20.90 -2.73 38.26
C THR A 597 21.59 -1.62 37.48
N VAL A 598 20.93 -0.48 37.33
CA VAL A 598 21.48 0.68 36.64
C VAL A 598 22.38 1.45 37.61
N ASP A 599 23.63 1.71 37.22
CA ASP A 599 24.57 2.54 38.00
C ASP A 599 25.11 3.74 37.20
N ARG A 600 25.33 3.63 35.89
CA ARG A 600 25.86 4.73 35.07
C ARG A 600 25.22 4.85 33.69
N ASN A 601 24.71 3.76 33.12
CA ASN A 601 24.08 3.80 31.81
C ASN A 601 22.64 4.28 31.90
N MET A 602 22.45 5.56 31.59
CA MET A 602 21.15 6.21 31.69
C MET A 602 20.47 6.38 30.32
N ASN A 603 20.99 5.79 29.24
CA ASN A 603 20.29 5.68 27.94
C ASN A 603 20.36 4.23 27.48
N LEU A 604 19.29 3.48 27.70
CA LEU A 604 19.25 2.03 27.60
C LEU A 604 18.29 1.56 26.51
N GLN A 605 18.68 0.53 25.77
CA GLN A 605 17.82 -0.22 24.86
C GLN A 605 17.68 -1.68 25.31
N THR A 606 16.48 -2.22 25.20
CA THR A 606 16.15 -3.61 25.57
C THR A 606 16.02 -4.53 24.36
N ILE A 607 16.34 -4.04 23.16
CA ILE A 607 16.23 -4.76 21.89
C ILE A 607 17.22 -5.94 21.85
N GLY A 608 16.71 -7.15 21.60
CA GLY A 608 17.53 -8.36 21.41
C GLY A 608 17.97 -9.07 22.70
N GLU A 609 17.50 -8.63 23.87
CA GLU A 609 17.81 -9.30 25.12
C GLU A 609 16.94 -10.55 25.34
N GLN A 610 17.62 -11.69 25.46
CA GLN A 610 17.15 -13.02 25.90
C GLN A 610 15.69 -13.40 25.59
N TYR A 611 15.47 -14.02 24.42
CA TYR A 611 14.20 -14.65 24.00
C TYR A 611 13.71 -15.83 24.88
N GLN A 612 14.37 -16.12 26.01
CA GLN A 612 14.03 -17.25 26.89
C GLN A 612 13.41 -16.82 28.23
N ASP A 613 13.47 -15.54 28.61
CA ASP A 613 12.83 -15.02 29.81
C ASP A 613 11.70 -14.06 29.40
N TYR A 614 10.50 -14.21 29.96
CA TYR A 614 9.34 -13.36 29.64
C TYR A 614 9.37 -11.99 30.34
N LYS A 615 10.40 -11.72 31.16
CA LYS A 615 10.55 -10.49 31.94
C LYS A 615 12.00 -10.02 31.96
N ILE A 616 12.23 -8.73 31.71
CA ILE A 616 13.51 -8.04 31.95
C ILE A 616 13.32 -7.19 33.20
N TRP A 617 14.07 -7.49 34.26
CA TRP A 617 13.98 -6.76 35.52
C TRP A 617 15.12 -5.74 35.66
N ILE A 618 14.78 -4.47 35.86
CA ILE A 618 15.72 -3.36 35.95
C ILE A 618 15.51 -2.63 37.29
N ASN A 619 16.49 -2.75 38.18
CA ASN A 619 16.53 -2.02 39.43
C ASN A 619 17.12 -0.63 39.23
N LEU A 620 16.38 0.38 39.66
CA LEU A 620 16.81 1.77 39.67
C LEU A 620 17.56 2.08 40.98
N PRO A 621 18.63 2.90 40.93
CA PRO A 621 19.37 3.28 42.12
C PRO A 621 18.57 4.25 42.99
N THR A 622 18.85 4.25 44.28
CA THR A 622 18.05 4.97 45.31
C THR A 622 18.83 6.02 46.08
N SER A 623 20.15 6.14 45.88
CA SER A 623 21.01 7.10 46.59
C SER A 623 20.82 8.53 46.05
N ASN A 624 20.97 9.53 46.91
CA ASN A 624 20.96 10.94 46.53
C ASN A 624 22.07 11.34 45.53
N GLU A 625 23.13 10.53 45.38
CA GLU A 625 24.17 10.72 44.36
C GLU A 625 23.62 10.68 42.92
N TYR A 626 22.43 10.11 42.73
CA TYR A 626 21.80 10.00 41.41
C TYR A 626 20.87 11.16 41.07
N ILE A 627 20.63 12.09 41.99
CA ILE A 627 19.74 13.23 41.76
C ILE A 627 20.23 14.03 40.55
N GLY A 628 19.31 14.32 39.62
CA GLY A 628 19.60 15.00 38.35
C GLY A 628 19.90 14.04 37.19
N ASN A 629 20.12 12.75 37.44
CA ASN A 629 20.30 11.76 36.38
C ASN A 629 19.00 11.53 35.61
N VAL A 630 19.10 11.45 34.29
CA VAL A 630 17.99 11.19 33.38
C VAL A 630 18.15 9.82 32.76
N LEU A 631 17.29 8.88 33.13
CA LEU A 631 17.20 7.56 32.54
C LEU A 631 16.22 7.55 31.36
N THR A 632 16.70 7.27 30.16
CA THR A 632 15.90 6.99 28.97
C THR A 632 15.94 5.49 28.68
N LEU A 633 14.78 4.88 28.52
CA LEU A 633 14.59 3.49 28.13
C LEU A 633 13.88 3.44 26.79
N TYR A 634 14.48 2.73 25.84
CA TYR A 634 13.91 2.45 24.53
C TYR A 634 13.70 0.95 24.35
N ASP A 635 12.45 0.56 24.10
CA ASP A 635 12.06 -0.80 23.77
C ASP A 635 11.56 -0.90 22.33
N THR A 636 11.71 -2.08 21.72
CA THR A 636 11.39 -2.31 20.30
C THR A 636 9.97 -1.83 19.96
N PRO A 637 9.77 -1.09 18.85
CA PRO A 637 8.45 -0.64 18.43
C PRO A 637 7.56 -1.79 17.93
N VAL A 638 8.16 -2.92 17.52
CA VAL A 638 7.44 -4.10 17.03
C VAL A 638 7.67 -5.26 17.98
N ARG A 639 6.60 -5.79 18.55
CA ARG A 639 6.61 -6.94 19.45
C ARG A 639 6.31 -8.26 18.71
N THR A 640 6.95 -9.33 19.15
CA THR A 640 6.56 -10.72 18.82
C THR A 640 5.91 -11.37 20.04
N ARG A 641 5.26 -12.53 19.87
CA ARG A 641 4.68 -13.30 21.00
C ARG A 641 5.71 -13.73 22.06
N SER A 642 7.01 -13.65 21.75
CA SER A 642 8.11 -14.07 22.63
C SER A 642 8.90 -12.88 23.19
N SER A 643 8.40 -11.65 23.04
CA SER A 643 9.05 -10.46 23.57
C SER A 643 8.84 -10.34 25.10
N PRO A 644 9.86 -9.97 25.89
CA PRO A 644 9.76 -9.84 27.35
C PRO A 644 9.08 -8.54 27.80
N ASP A 645 8.42 -8.56 28.95
CA ASP A 645 7.94 -7.36 29.65
C ASP A 645 9.10 -6.69 30.42
N ILE A 646 9.16 -5.36 30.44
CA ILE A 646 10.16 -4.65 31.25
C ILE A 646 9.54 -4.31 32.60
N ILE A 647 10.21 -4.72 33.68
CA ILE A 647 9.84 -4.39 35.05
C ILE A 647 10.88 -3.42 35.59
N LEU A 648 10.49 -2.17 35.80
CA LEU A 648 11.28 -1.17 36.52
C LEU A 648 10.96 -1.28 37.99
N ALA A 649 12.00 -1.43 38.81
CA ALA A 649 11.85 -1.61 40.24
C ALA A 649 12.72 -0.63 41.03
N VAL A 650 12.10 -0.02 42.02
CA VAL A 650 12.74 0.73 43.10
C VAL A 650 12.41 -0.04 44.37
N ASP A 651 13.07 -1.17 44.61
CA ASP A 651 12.80 -2.07 45.73
C ASP A 651 13.36 -1.50 47.06
N ASP A 652 12.97 -0.27 47.42
CA ASP A 652 13.36 0.44 48.63
C ASP A 652 12.18 1.23 49.19
N ALA A 653 11.88 1.00 50.47
CA ALA A 653 10.69 1.56 51.12
C ALA A 653 10.72 3.10 51.25
N GLU A 654 11.87 3.74 51.05
CA GLU A 654 12.07 5.19 51.15
C GLU A 654 12.23 5.87 49.78
N SER A 655 12.29 5.09 48.70
CA SER A 655 12.33 5.57 47.32
C SER A 655 11.09 5.12 46.53
N GLY A 656 10.93 5.61 45.30
CA GLY A 656 9.84 5.17 44.44
C GLY A 656 9.85 5.82 43.06
N ILE A 657 8.99 5.31 42.19
CA ILE A 657 8.68 5.85 40.87
C ILE A 657 7.41 6.69 40.98
N LEU A 658 7.46 7.93 40.52
CA LEU A 658 6.36 8.88 40.48
C LEU A 658 5.87 9.02 39.04
N SER A 659 4.57 8.88 38.82
CA SER A 659 3.97 9.11 37.51
C SER A 659 2.53 9.57 37.64
N SER A 660 1.93 10.00 36.53
CA SER A 660 0.51 10.37 36.48
C SER A 660 -0.45 9.22 36.78
N ILE A 661 -0.02 7.95 36.71
CA ILE A 661 -0.89 6.79 36.93
C ILE A 661 -1.31 6.65 38.39
N LYS A 662 -0.45 7.06 39.33
CA LYS A 662 -0.74 6.93 40.76
C LYS A 662 -0.69 8.30 41.40
N GLN A 663 -1.86 8.79 41.81
CA GLN A 663 -2.03 10.10 42.43
C GLN A 663 -2.89 9.98 43.70
N ASN A 664 -2.60 10.84 44.67
CA ASN A 664 -3.40 11.06 45.86
C ASN A 664 -3.78 12.55 45.95
N ASP A 665 -4.49 12.95 47.01
CA ASP A 665 -4.97 14.33 47.20
C ASP A 665 -3.84 15.40 47.25
N PHE A 666 -2.58 14.97 47.37
CA PHE A 666 -1.39 15.83 47.45
C PHE A 666 -0.49 15.76 46.21
N GLY A 667 -0.87 15.02 45.16
CA GLY A 667 -0.12 14.91 43.90
C GLY A 667 0.26 13.46 43.55
N PHE A 668 1.44 13.25 42.95
CA PHE A 668 1.90 11.90 42.62
C PHE A 668 2.13 11.06 43.88
N ASP A 669 1.70 9.81 43.84
CA ASP A 669 1.96 8.82 44.86
C ASP A 669 3.01 7.81 44.37
N ARG A 670 3.75 7.21 45.29
CA ARG A 670 4.89 6.36 44.97
C ARG A 670 4.46 4.97 44.50
N MET A 671 5.05 4.53 43.39
CA MET A 671 5.04 3.14 42.94
C MET A 671 6.40 2.52 43.21
N GLN A 672 6.43 1.29 43.71
CA GLN A 672 7.69 0.56 43.88
C GLN A 672 8.12 -0.10 42.58
N ARG A 673 7.16 -0.51 41.74
CA ARG A 673 7.41 -1.24 40.50
C ARG A 673 6.46 -0.83 39.41
N VAL A 674 6.96 -0.77 38.19
CA VAL A 674 6.17 -0.49 36.99
C VAL A 674 6.49 -1.52 35.93
N LYS A 675 5.45 -2.02 35.28
CA LYS A 675 5.56 -2.84 34.08
C LYS A 675 5.37 -1.96 32.85
N CYS A 676 6.26 -2.09 31.87
CA CYS A 676 6.13 -1.41 30.59
C CYS A 676 6.69 -2.24 29.42
N TYR A 677 6.26 -1.92 28.20
CA TYR A 677 6.81 -2.48 26.96
C TYR A 677 6.49 -1.60 25.74
N ALA A 678 7.27 -1.80 24.68
CA ALA A 678 7.17 -1.21 23.34
C ALA A 678 7.04 0.31 23.30
N GLY A 679 8.18 1.00 23.15
CA GLY A 679 8.21 2.46 23.02
C GLY A 679 9.34 3.11 23.81
N ILE A 680 9.12 4.35 24.24
CA ILE A 680 10.13 5.17 24.92
C ILE A 680 9.59 5.65 26.27
N LEU A 681 10.43 5.57 27.29
CA LEU A 681 10.15 6.03 28.64
C LEU A 681 11.36 6.83 29.14
N GLN A 682 11.12 7.99 29.74
CA GLN A 682 12.15 8.77 30.39
C GLN A 682 11.77 9.08 31.84
N LEU A 683 12.75 8.93 32.72
CA LEU A 683 12.64 9.26 34.14
C LEU A 683 13.80 10.17 34.55
N VAL A 684 13.54 11.09 35.46
CA VAL A 684 14.56 11.89 36.12
C VAL A 684 14.59 11.56 37.62
N ALA A 685 15.79 11.36 38.16
CA ALA A 685 15.98 11.20 39.59
C ALA A 685 15.87 12.56 40.29
N VAL A 686 14.91 12.68 41.20
CA VAL A 686 14.61 13.89 41.98
C VAL A 686 14.89 13.65 43.47
N PRO A 687 15.09 14.72 44.27
CA PRO A 687 15.22 14.57 45.72
C PRO A 687 13.99 13.86 46.32
N GLY A 688 14.23 12.81 47.10
CA GLY A 688 13.18 12.15 47.88
C GLY A 688 12.87 12.91 49.18
N ILE A 689 11.75 12.57 49.81
CA ILE A 689 11.39 13.14 51.13
C ILE A 689 12.28 12.62 52.28
N TYR A 690 12.93 11.47 52.08
CA TYR A 690 13.84 10.84 53.04
C TYR A 690 15.28 11.24 52.74
N ALA A 691 16.05 11.54 53.80
CA ALA A 691 17.43 11.98 53.67
C ALA A 691 18.31 10.93 53.00
N GLY A 692 19.15 11.35 52.05
CA GLY A 692 20.06 10.45 51.34
C GLY A 692 19.41 9.61 50.23
N LYS A 693 18.13 9.83 49.93
CA LYS A 693 17.38 9.06 48.93
C LYS A 693 16.96 9.89 47.72
N CYS A 694 16.84 9.23 46.56
CA CYS A 694 16.23 9.79 45.35
C CYS A 694 14.95 9.06 44.96
N TRP A 695 14.02 9.79 44.34
CA TRP A 695 12.81 9.27 43.73
C TRP A 695 12.92 9.43 42.20
N TRP A 696 12.22 8.60 41.43
CA TRP A 696 12.27 8.62 39.98
C TRP A 696 10.97 9.17 39.40
N LEU A 697 11.00 10.40 38.89
CA LEU A 697 9.85 11.04 38.26
C LEU A 697 9.82 10.72 36.77
N VAL A 698 8.72 10.18 36.28
CA VAL A 698 8.49 9.98 34.85
C VAL A 698 8.29 11.33 34.17
N THR A 699 9.20 11.69 33.26
CA THR A 699 9.17 12.97 32.52
C THR A 699 8.63 12.82 31.10
N TYR A 700 8.77 11.63 30.51
CA TYR A 700 8.25 11.31 29.19
C TYR A 700 7.76 9.88 29.15
N LEU A 701 6.57 9.66 28.57
CA LEU A 701 5.95 8.35 28.48
C LEU A 701 5.31 8.18 27.09
N GLN A 702 5.90 7.30 26.29
CA GLN A 702 5.36 6.81 25.02
C GLN A 702 5.57 5.30 24.95
N MET A 703 5.07 4.57 25.94
CA MET A 703 5.07 3.10 25.97
C MET A 703 3.67 2.59 25.62
N CYS A 704 3.56 1.49 24.87
CA CYS A 704 2.27 0.85 24.60
C CYS A 704 1.59 0.31 25.86
N CYS A 705 2.39 -0.02 26.89
CA CYS A 705 1.92 -0.39 28.21
C CYS A 705 2.77 0.31 29.27
N PHE A 706 2.10 0.83 30.30
CA PHE A 706 2.71 1.39 31.48
C PHE A 706 1.70 1.23 32.62
N GLU A 707 1.97 0.32 33.56
CA GLU A 707 1.05 -0.04 34.63
C GLU A 707 1.81 -0.33 35.93
N GLU A 708 1.19 -0.05 37.09
CA GLU A 708 1.77 -0.44 38.37
C GLU A 708 1.88 -1.96 38.42
N TYR A 709 3.09 -2.46 38.70
CA TYR A 709 3.32 -3.90 38.76
C TYR A 709 3.21 -4.40 40.19
N THR A 710 2.19 -5.21 40.43
CA THR A 710 2.04 -6.03 41.63
C THR A 710 2.36 -7.48 41.26
N GLU A 711 3.15 -8.18 42.10
CA GLU A 711 3.53 -9.58 41.85
C GLU A 711 2.36 -10.56 41.96
#